data_AF-A0A934BTM2-F1
#
_entry.id   AF-A0A934BTM2-F1
#
_cell.length_a   1.000
_cell.length_b   1.000
_cell.length_c   1.000
_cell.angle_alpha   90.00
_cell.angle_beta   90.00
_cell.angle_gamma   90.00
#
_symmetry.space_group_name_H-M   'P 1'
#
loop_
_entity.id
_entity.type
_entity.pdbx_description
1 polymer ?
#
loop_
_entity_poly.entity_id
_entity_poly.type
_entity_poly.pdbx_seq_one_letter_code
_entity_poly.pdbx_strand_id
1 'polypeptide(L)'
;MIWVFLLALLVRVVWGLAFDPHHIYWPDEKVYDETALGLATGQGFRASSYYSTPLWPMFLAVCYKLFGHSYVVVRLIQSLLGAAVCVLAASLAGRMFNRRVGLWAGLALALYPPLIYLAGVLYIENFYSFWLMLSTYLLVRLYHAPGVLGSVLTGVCLGLTALSRTVAFALVPVAGLVPLLAASLAWRRRLVLALVMWMSAAAVIAPWTARNWFAYDGHLVLLSTGGGLTLWRGNCPFSRGTAGDRYLGVADDYWRQVDDSPEAHAYIKGLRARIAGLDDAAADRVLGQEARRYMREHPLRCALLYGKKLLTLHAAFSPVVQSIQHISPRRLFVNATAYYPVLLLGVGGLLLHARRWRELLPLYLVWGLFAFSLPLLTTCTRFRLPTEPILIVFASAAAVALWERLAETRTVARWLGAVIVVGVALRLAWCGFLPNDFVWQDEREYDAIACNLLDRGAYSMDGTHPTAFRAPGQTLFLAAAYSLDRGLAGVRVWQSLLWGVAIWLSFRVAREMGASERASLWTAAAVAVYPVYVYAAGTLFPMTLFTVALLAGTLGLLRIYNGAGRSAVILAGTGMGVGTLTIPYLLPAALLAALWLGRRRWREALGVVALALVIVAPWPLRNWAVLGEPVMGTQQWLCFWYGNNPQATGFSGSKIRLEPAETVWAPYDAAFRTNEVAGERFLRDDALRYVREHPGHTAWLWARKAANLFRLWPETQTQNIYTTWVAKLAGALSFGPVLLLGLLGWWRGGLDRRRAAIIAIYFAVFTAVAAVTLSKDRYRMPLDVYLMIPAAMLVERWLLARRAGQG
;
A
#
# COMPACT_ATOMS: atom_id res chain seq x y z
N MET A 1 -15.01 -29.49 2.21
CA MET A 1 -14.49 -29.16 3.55
C MET A 1 -13.33 -30.07 3.93
N ILE A 2 -13.46 -31.40 3.83
CA ILE A 2 -12.34 -32.34 4.03
C ILE A 2 -11.11 -31.97 3.18
N TRP A 3 -11.28 -31.73 1.87
CA TRP A 3 -10.16 -31.33 1.01
C TRP A 3 -9.47 -30.03 1.43
N VAL A 4 -10.23 -29.04 1.90
CA VAL A 4 -9.67 -27.78 2.42
C VAL A 4 -8.86 -28.05 3.69
N PHE A 5 -9.37 -28.89 4.58
CA PHE A 5 -8.68 -29.28 5.82
C PHE A 5 -7.37 -30.02 5.50
N LEU A 6 -7.41 -31.04 4.66
CA LEU A 6 -6.24 -31.85 4.29
C LEU A 6 -5.16 -31.00 3.61
N LEU A 7 -5.54 -30.14 2.66
CA LEU A 7 -4.60 -29.21 2.03
C LEU A 7 -4.01 -28.23 3.05
N ALA A 8 -4.83 -27.60 3.88
CA ALA A 8 -4.38 -26.63 4.87
C ALA A 8 -3.44 -27.24 5.91
N LEU A 9 -3.74 -28.48 6.34
CA LEU A 9 -2.92 -29.25 7.26
C LEU A 9 -1.59 -29.65 6.62
N LEU A 10 -1.63 -30.22 5.40
CA LEU A 10 -0.44 -30.64 4.68
C LEU A 10 0.57 -29.49 4.51
N VAL A 11 0.10 -28.35 4.00
CA VAL A 11 0.97 -27.18 3.76
C VAL A 11 1.59 -26.67 5.06
N ARG A 12 0.83 -26.66 6.17
CA ARG A 12 1.30 -26.19 7.48
C ARG A 12 2.25 -27.18 8.16
N VAL A 13 1.98 -28.48 8.06
CA VAL A 13 2.86 -29.52 8.58
C VAL A 13 4.19 -29.51 7.83
N VAL A 14 4.17 -29.50 6.50
CA VAL A 14 5.38 -29.41 5.67
C VAL A 14 6.20 -28.16 6.04
N TRP A 15 5.53 -27.01 6.20
CA TRP A 15 6.21 -25.78 6.60
C TRP A 15 6.76 -25.82 8.03
N GLY A 16 5.97 -26.30 8.99
CA GLY A 16 6.36 -26.37 10.40
C GLY A 16 7.51 -27.35 10.66
N LEU A 17 7.57 -28.45 9.90
CA LEU A 17 8.68 -29.42 9.95
C LEU A 17 9.95 -28.93 9.23
N ALA A 18 9.85 -27.91 8.38
CA ALA A 18 11.02 -27.30 7.75
C ALA A 18 11.83 -26.39 8.69
N PHE A 19 11.29 -26.05 9.87
CA PHE A 19 12.00 -25.31 10.91
C PHE A 19 12.88 -26.24 11.73
N ASP A 20 13.99 -25.70 12.27
CA ASP A 20 14.88 -26.45 13.15
C ASP A 20 14.08 -26.98 14.37
N PRO A 21 14.10 -28.30 14.66
CA PRO A 21 13.37 -28.91 15.78
C PRO A 21 13.73 -28.41 17.18
N HIS A 22 14.93 -27.83 17.36
CA HIS A 22 15.48 -27.46 18.66
C HIS A 22 15.72 -25.95 18.81
N HIS A 23 15.43 -25.16 17.78
CA HIS A 23 15.71 -23.72 17.77
C HIS A 23 14.45 -22.86 17.97
N ILE A 24 14.59 -21.81 18.77
CA ILE A 24 13.64 -20.71 18.92
C ILE A 24 14.20 -19.50 18.15
N TYR A 25 13.37 -18.87 17.33
CA TYR A 25 13.82 -17.83 16.39
C TYR A 25 13.60 -16.41 16.92
N TRP A 26 12.64 -16.21 17.84
CA TRP A 26 12.23 -14.89 18.29
C TRP A 26 12.25 -14.71 19.82
N PRO A 27 12.54 -13.49 20.33
CA PRO A 27 12.53 -13.22 21.77
C PRO A 27 11.20 -13.53 22.47
N ASP A 28 10.06 -13.20 21.84
CA ASP A 28 8.73 -13.44 22.42
C ASP A 28 8.47 -14.96 22.60
N GLU A 29 8.96 -15.81 21.67
CA GLU A 29 8.83 -17.27 21.78
C GLU A 29 9.58 -17.81 23.01
N LYS A 30 10.77 -17.28 23.28
CA LYS A 30 11.59 -17.67 24.44
C LYS A 30 10.85 -17.39 25.75
N VAL A 31 10.19 -16.23 25.86
CA VAL A 31 9.40 -15.87 27.05
C VAL A 31 8.25 -16.86 27.26
N TYR A 32 7.55 -17.25 26.19
CA TYR A 32 6.45 -18.24 26.28
C TYR A 32 6.97 -19.63 26.65
N ASP A 33 8.08 -20.05 26.06
CA ASP A 33 8.70 -21.34 26.31
C ASP A 33 9.17 -21.48 27.77
N GLU A 34 9.95 -20.51 28.27
CA GLU A 34 10.45 -20.50 29.65
C GLU A 34 9.31 -20.47 30.67
N THR A 35 8.24 -19.71 30.38
CA THR A 35 7.06 -19.66 31.25
C THR A 35 6.33 -21.01 31.26
N ALA A 36 6.16 -21.64 30.10
CA ALA A 36 5.50 -22.93 29.98
C ALA A 36 6.30 -24.06 30.65
N LEU A 37 7.63 -24.04 30.52
CA LEU A 37 8.52 -25.01 31.16
C LEU A 37 8.51 -24.86 32.68
N GLY A 38 8.51 -23.63 33.20
CA GLY A 38 8.34 -23.36 34.62
C GLY A 38 7.02 -23.92 35.16
N LEU A 39 5.92 -23.75 34.42
CA LEU A 39 4.62 -24.32 34.78
C LEU A 39 4.63 -25.86 34.73
N ALA A 40 5.21 -26.45 33.69
CA ALA A 40 5.28 -27.91 33.53
C ALA A 40 6.11 -28.59 34.64
N THR A 41 7.13 -27.90 35.15
CA THR A 41 8.04 -28.40 36.20
C THR A 41 7.58 -28.03 37.63
N GLY A 42 6.46 -27.34 37.79
CA GLY A 42 5.90 -26.97 39.09
C GLY A 42 6.47 -25.69 39.72
N GLN A 43 7.29 -24.93 38.99
CA GLN A 43 7.83 -23.63 39.44
C GLN A 43 6.79 -22.50 39.41
N GLY A 44 5.62 -22.73 38.79
CA GLY A 44 4.56 -21.73 38.66
C GLY A 44 4.86 -20.64 37.63
N PHE A 45 4.07 -19.56 37.66
CA PHE A 45 4.34 -18.36 36.86
C PHE A 45 5.45 -17.53 37.54
N ARG A 46 6.48 -17.14 36.79
CA ARG A 46 7.53 -16.21 37.27
C ARG A 46 7.01 -14.77 37.28
N ALA A 47 7.61 -13.91 38.10
CA ALA A 47 7.23 -12.51 38.23
C ALA A 47 7.28 -11.73 36.90
N SER A 48 8.30 -11.97 36.07
CA SER A 48 8.43 -11.37 34.74
C SER A 48 7.42 -11.88 33.70
N SER A 49 6.67 -12.96 33.98
CA SER A 49 5.69 -13.57 33.07
C SER A 49 4.30 -12.95 33.17
N TYR A 50 4.04 -12.07 34.14
CA TYR A 50 2.69 -11.51 34.36
C TYR A 50 2.22 -10.48 33.34
N TYR A 51 3.12 -10.03 32.47
CA TYR A 51 2.80 -9.20 31.30
C TYR A 51 2.04 -9.97 30.21
N SER A 52 2.03 -11.31 30.27
CA SER A 52 1.41 -12.16 29.27
C SER A 52 0.10 -12.78 29.75
N THR A 53 -0.82 -12.97 28.80
CA THR A 53 -2.08 -13.67 29.04
C THR A 53 -1.86 -15.17 29.26
N PRO A 54 -2.63 -15.81 30.15
CA PRO A 54 -2.28 -17.12 30.72
C PRO A 54 -2.49 -18.31 29.79
N LEU A 55 -3.45 -18.24 28.86
CA LEU A 55 -3.95 -19.45 28.22
C LEU A 55 -2.90 -20.11 27.32
N TRP A 56 -2.05 -19.33 26.65
CA TRP A 56 -1.01 -19.85 25.76
C TRP A 56 0.13 -20.54 26.51
N PRO A 57 0.77 -19.93 27.53
CA PRO A 57 1.76 -20.63 28.36
C PRO A 57 1.20 -21.87 29.06
N MET A 58 -0.04 -21.82 29.56
CA MET A 58 -0.68 -22.98 30.18
C MET A 58 -0.90 -24.12 29.18
N PHE A 59 -1.33 -23.79 27.96
CA PHE A 59 -1.49 -24.76 26.89
C PHE A 59 -0.15 -25.44 26.52
N LEU A 60 0.92 -24.65 26.36
CA LEU A 60 2.27 -25.17 26.12
C LEU A 60 2.75 -26.06 27.27
N ALA A 61 2.50 -25.67 28.52
CA ALA A 61 2.87 -26.46 29.69
C ALA A 61 2.19 -27.84 29.70
N VAL A 62 0.92 -27.91 29.29
CA VAL A 62 0.22 -29.18 29.11
C VAL A 62 0.87 -30.02 28.01
N CYS A 63 1.23 -29.43 26.87
CA CYS A 63 1.96 -30.13 25.82
C CYS A 63 3.30 -30.68 26.32
N TYR A 64 4.06 -29.89 27.07
CA TYR A 64 5.35 -30.30 27.62
C TYR A 64 5.23 -31.40 28.67
N LYS A 65 4.16 -31.39 29.47
CA LYS A 65 3.88 -32.45 30.44
C LYS A 65 3.48 -33.77 29.77
N LEU A 66 2.75 -33.72 28.66
CA LEU A 66 2.26 -34.91 27.96
C LEU A 66 3.27 -35.53 27.00
N PHE A 67 4.05 -34.70 26.30
CA PHE A 67 4.90 -35.13 25.18
C PHE A 67 6.38 -34.79 25.36
N GLY A 68 6.76 -34.24 26.52
CA GLY A 68 8.09 -33.68 26.74
C GLY A 68 8.27 -32.30 26.08
N HIS A 69 9.41 -31.67 26.36
CA HIS A 69 9.78 -30.37 25.80
C HIS A 69 10.13 -30.52 24.30
N SER A 70 9.10 -30.48 23.45
CA SER A 70 9.23 -30.70 22.01
C SER A 70 8.51 -29.64 21.18
N TYR A 71 9.28 -28.80 20.49
CA TYR A 71 8.74 -27.79 19.58
C TYR A 71 8.03 -28.40 18.37
N VAL A 72 8.47 -29.60 17.92
CA VAL A 72 7.84 -30.31 16.81
C VAL A 72 6.39 -30.64 17.13
N VAL A 73 6.10 -31.17 18.33
CA VAL A 73 4.74 -31.49 18.76
C VAL A 73 3.87 -30.23 18.80
N VAL A 74 4.40 -29.14 19.35
CA VAL A 74 3.69 -27.85 19.37
C VAL A 74 3.38 -27.37 17.96
N ARG A 75 4.33 -27.42 17.02
CA ARG A 75 4.14 -27.03 15.61
C ARG A 75 3.10 -27.91 14.89
N LEU A 76 3.04 -29.21 15.18
CA LEU A 76 2.02 -30.11 14.64
C LEU A 76 0.61 -29.76 15.15
N ILE A 77 0.47 -29.49 16.45
CA ILE A 77 -0.82 -29.06 17.02
C ILE A 77 -1.23 -27.69 16.47
N GLN A 78 -0.28 -26.76 16.35
CA GLN A 78 -0.51 -25.47 15.69
C GLN A 78 -0.96 -25.64 14.23
N SER A 79 -0.38 -26.59 13.50
CA SER A 79 -0.80 -26.90 12.13
C SER A 79 -2.25 -27.39 12.07
N LEU A 80 -2.66 -28.21 13.05
CA LEU A 80 -4.05 -28.66 13.21
C LEU A 80 -5.01 -27.50 13.49
N LEU A 81 -4.66 -26.62 14.43
CA LEU A 81 -5.46 -25.43 14.76
C LEU A 81 -5.58 -24.48 13.55
N GLY A 82 -4.48 -24.27 12.82
CA GLY A 82 -4.47 -23.46 11.60
C GLY A 82 -5.34 -24.06 10.49
N ALA A 83 -5.36 -25.39 10.33
CA ALA A 83 -6.26 -26.07 9.41
C ALA A 83 -7.72 -25.96 9.85
N ALA A 84 -7.99 -26.03 11.15
CA ALA A 84 -9.34 -25.82 11.71
C ALA A 84 -9.85 -24.39 11.46
N VAL A 85 -8.99 -23.37 11.57
CA VAL A 85 -9.34 -21.97 11.21
C VAL A 85 -9.82 -21.88 9.76
N CYS A 86 -9.14 -22.56 8.83
CA CYS A 86 -9.53 -22.58 7.42
C CYS A 86 -10.91 -23.20 7.21
N VAL A 87 -11.22 -24.29 7.92
CA VAL A 87 -12.54 -24.95 7.84
C VAL A 87 -13.63 -24.08 8.47
N LEU A 88 -13.37 -23.49 9.64
CA LEU A 88 -14.32 -22.60 10.31
C LEU A 88 -14.67 -21.40 9.43
N ALA A 89 -13.67 -20.76 8.83
CA ALA A 89 -13.87 -19.65 7.89
C ALA A 89 -14.66 -20.09 6.65
N ALA A 90 -14.34 -21.26 6.07
CA ALA A 90 -15.03 -21.82 4.92
C ALA A 90 -16.51 -22.14 5.22
N SER A 91 -16.78 -22.74 6.39
CA SER A 91 -18.13 -23.03 6.87
C SER A 91 -18.91 -21.75 7.16
N LEU A 92 -18.27 -20.75 7.77
CA LEU A 92 -18.87 -19.44 8.06
C LEU A 92 -19.27 -18.72 6.77
N ALA A 93 -18.34 -18.61 5.82
CA ALA A 93 -18.57 -18.02 4.51
C ALA A 93 -19.64 -18.78 3.70
N GLY A 94 -19.62 -20.11 3.78
CA GLY A 94 -20.60 -20.99 3.16
C GLY A 94 -22.03 -20.71 3.61
N ARG A 95 -22.20 -20.40 4.91
CA ARG A 95 -23.49 -20.09 5.54
C ARG A 95 -23.96 -18.66 5.26
N MET A 96 -23.05 -17.69 5.27
CA MET A 96 -23.39 -16.26 5.15
C MET A 96 -23.62 -15.81 3.71
N PHE A 97 -22.96 -16.45 2.76
CA PHE A 97 -23.02 -16.11 1.34
C PHE A 97 -23.53 -17.29 0.52
N ASN A 98 -22.66 -18.28 0.25
CA ASN A 98 -23.00 -19.52 -0.44
C ASN A 98 -21.82 -20.50 -0.41
N ARG A 99 -22.06 -21.75 -0.81
CA ARG A 99 -21.04 -22.83 -0.84
C ARG A 99 -19.78 -22.48 -1.65
N ARG A 100 -19.90 -21.72 -2.75
CA ARG A 100 -18.75 -21.32 -3.58
C ARG A 100 -17.84 -20.36 -2.82
N VAL A 101 -18.41 -19.34 -2.19
CA VAL A 101 -17.67 -18.40 -1.33
C VAL A 101 -17.00 -19.14 -0.18
N GLY A 102 -17.70 -20.10 0.43
CA GLY A 102 -17.13 -20.97 1.47
C GLY A 102 -15.88 -21.74 1.01
N LEU A 103 -15.94 -22.38 -0.16
CA LEU A 103 -14.80 -23.10 -0.73
C LEU A 103 -13.61 -22.16 -0.99
N TRP A 104 -13.85 -21.01 -1.64
CA TRP A 104 -12.80 -20.05 -1.97
C TRP A 104 -12.17 -19.41 -0.73
N ALA A 105 -12.95 -19.10 0.31
CA ALA A 105 -12.43 -18.57 1.57
C ALA A 105 -11.49 -19.59 2.26
N GLY A 106 -11.90 -20.86 2.29
CA GLY A 106 -11.07 -21.94 2.82
C GLY A 106 -9.77 -22.16 2.04
N LEU A 107 -9.84 -22.19 0.71
CA LEU A 107 -8.67 -22.37 -0.15
C LEU A 107 -7.71 -21.17 -0.09
N ALA A 108 -8.24 -19.95 -0.12
CA ALA A 108 -7.44 -18.74 0.04
C ALA A 108 -6.68 -18.76 1.36
N LEU A 109 -7.34 -19.09 2.48
CA LEU A 109 -6.71 -19.22 3.79
C LEU A 109 -5.71 -20.38 3.89
N ALA A 110 -5.99 -21.51 3.24
CA ALA A 110 -5.11 -22.66 3.23
C ALA A 110 -3.74 -22.32 2.62
N LEU A 111 -3.74 -21.48 1.58
CA LEU A 111 -2.57 -21.07 0.80
C LEU A 111 -2.02 -19.69 1.17
N TYR A 112 -2.56 -19.05 2.21
CA TYR A 112 -2.21 -17.68 2.57
C TYR A 112 -0.90 -17.63 3.39
N PRO A 113 0.22 -17.10 2.82
CA PRO A 113 1.56 -17.28 3.40
C PRO A 113 1.73 -16.80 4.85
N PRO A 114 1.20 -15.63 5.26
CA PRO A 114 1.37 -15.18 6.65
C PRO A 114 0.79 -16.14 7.69
N LEU A 115 -0.33 -16.82 7.39
CA LEU A 115 -0.92 -17.79 8.32
C LEU A 115 -0.28 -19.18 8.24
N ILE A 116 0.34 -19.53 7.10
CA ILE A 116 1.19 -20.72 7.01
C ILE A 116 2.45 -20.51 7.86
N TYR A 117 3.05 -19.32 7.77
CA TYR A 117 4.23 -18.95 8.54
C TYR A 117 4.04 -19.15 10.05
N LEU A 118 2.88 -18.73 10.57
CA LEU A 118 2.54 -18.86 12.00
C LEU A 118 2.51 -20.32 12.50
N ALA A 119 2.38 -21.32 11.64
CA ALA A 119 2.44 -22.72 12.06
C ALA A 119 3.86 -23.17 12.47
N GLY A 120 4.90 -22.48 11.98
CA GLY A 120 6.30 -22.82 12.26
C GLY A 120 6.89 -22.13 13.50
N VAL A 121 6.28 -21.06 13.99
CA VAL A 121 6.75 -20.25 15.14
C VAL A 121 5.87 -20.47 16.36
N LEU A 122 6.43 -20.46 17.57
CA LEU A 122 5.74 -20.61 18.86
C LEU A 122 5.05 -19.31 19.31
N TYR A 123 4.35 -18.69 18.37
CA TYR A 123 3.61 -17.45 18.55
C TYR A 123 2.16 -17.72 18.93
N ILE A 124 1.64 -16.87 19.81
CA ILE A 124 0.26 -16.95 20.29
C ILE A 124 -0.78 -16.71 19.19
N GLU A 125 -0.40 -16.01 18.11
CA GLU A 125 -1.29 -15.57 17.04
C GLU A 125 -2.10 -16.72 16.41
N ASN A 126 -1.52 -17.89 16.18
CA ASN A 126 -2.23 -19.01 15.55
C ASN A 126 -3.28 -19.62 16.50
N PHE A 127 -2.88 -19.86 17.75
CA PHE A 127 -3.77 -20.34 18.81
C PHE A 127 -4.92 -19.36 19.07
N TYR A 128 -4.61 -18.06 19.13
CA TYR A 128 -5.59 -17.00 19.28
C TYR A 128 -6.53 -16.89 18.05
N SER A 129 -6.00 -17.06 16.83
CA SER A 129 -6.81 -17.07 15.60
C SER A 129 -7.90 -18.15 15.62
N PHE A 130 -7.56 -19.33 16.15
CA PHE A 130 -8.53 -20.42 16.29
C PHE A 130 -9.67 -20.03 17.24
N TRP A 131 -9.36 -19.58 18.45
CA TRP A 131 -10.38 -19.20 19.44
C TRP A 131 -11.22 -18.01 18.98
N LEU A 132 -10.61 -17.02 18.33
CA LEU A 132 -11.32 -15.88 17.75
C LEU A 132 -12.27 -16.31 16.63
N MET A 133 -11.81 -17.17 15.72
CA MET A 133 -12.63 -17.68 14.62
C MET A 133 -13.76 -18.59 15.13
N LEU A 134 -13.50 -19.44 16.12
CA LEU A 134 -14.53 -20.27 16.74
C LEU A 134 -15.57 -19.41 17.48
N SER A 135 -15.13 -18.41 18.24
CA SER A 135 -16.02 -17.43 18.88
C SER A 135 -16.88 -16.71 17.86
N THR A 136 -16.30 -16.28 16.74
CA THR A 136 -17.02 -15.62 15.65
C THR A 136 -18.06 -16.55 15.02
N TYR A 137 -17.69 -17.81 14.76
CA TYR A 137 -18.58 -18.81 14.21
C TYR A 137 -19.77 -19.10 15.14
N LEU A 138 -19.52 -19.27 16.43
CA LEU A 138 -20.55 -19.50 17.45
C LEU A 138 -21.45 -18.27 17.63
N LEU A 139 -20.87 -17.07 17.61
CA LEU A 139 -21.61 -15.81 17.69
C LEU A 139 -22.56 -15.62 16.50
N VAL A 140 -22.11 -15.93 15.28
CA VAL A 140 -22.97 -15.92 14.08
C VAL A 140 -24.07 -16.98 14.18
N ARG A 141 -23.74 -18.20 14.66
CA ARG A 141 -24.75 -19.23 14.88
C ARG A 141 -25.80 -18.77 15.91
N LEU A 142 -25.37 -18.17 17.01
CA LEU A 142 -26.25 -17.66 18.05
C LEU A 142 -27.14 -16.53 17.53
N TYR A 143 -26.62 -15.67 16.66
CA TYR A 143 -27.39 -14.58 16.05
C TYR A 143 -28.57 -15.10 15.20
N HIS A 144 -28.34 -16.15 14.39
CA HIS A 144 -29.39 -16.72 13.53
C HIS A 144 -30.26 -17.78 14.22
N ALA A 145 -29.73 -18.46 15.22
CA ALA A 145 -30.44 -19.48 15.99
C ALA A 145 -30.17 -19.28 17.49
N PRO A 146 -30.87 -18.30 18.13
CA PRO A 146 -30.59 -17.96 19.52
C PRO A 146 -31.01 -19.06 20.49
N GLY A 147 -30.14 -19.38 21.46
CA GLY A 147 -30.41 -20.41 22.47
C GLY A 147 -29.44 -20.35 23.64
N VAL A 148 -29.84 -20.94 24.77
CA VAL A 148 -29.07 -20.92 26.03
C VAL A 148 -27.74 -21.64 25.85
N LEU A 149 -27.75 -22.88 25.33
CA LEU A 149 -26.52 -23.62 25.05
C LEU A 149 -25.60 -22.86 24.10
N GLY A 150 -26.14 -22.24 23.05
CA GLY A 150 -25.37 -21.38 22.15
C GLY A 150 -24.72 -20.19 22.87
N SER A 151 -25.43 -19.59 23.83
CA SER A 151 -24.94 -18.47 24.63
C SER A 151 -23.84 -18.90 25.60
N VAL A 152 -24.00 -20.07 26.25
CA VAL A 152 -22.97 -20.67 27.11
C VAL A 152 -21.71 -20.98 26.31
N LEU A 153 -21.83 -21.72 25.20
CA LEU A 153 -20.68 -22.09 24.36
C LEU A 153 -19.97 -20.86 23.80
N THR A 154 -20.73 -19.85 23.35
CA THR A 154 -20.16 -18.58 22.87
C THR A 154 -19.45 -17.84 24.00
N GLY A 155 -20.05 -17.74 25.19
CA GLY A 155 -19.47 -17.10 26.36
C GLY A 155 -18.17 -17.76 26.83
N VAL A 156 -18.17 -19.09 26.93
CA VAL A 156 -16.95 -19.87 27.26
C VAL A 156 -15.86 -19.61 26.23
N CYS A 157 -16.19 -19.67 24.93
CA CYS A 157 -15.22 -19.45 23.86
C CYS A 157 -14.67 -18.01 23.85
N LEU A 158 -15.52 -17.00 24.12
CA LEU A 158 -15.11 -15.61 24.28
C LEU A 158 -14.20 -15.42 25.50
N GLY A 159 -14.48 -16.11 26.61
CA GLY A 159 -13.63 -16.12 27.80
C GLY A 159 -12.23 -16.69 27.49
N LEU A 160 -12.15 -17.82 26.81
CA LEU A 160 -10.87 -18.42 26.36
C LEU A 160 -10.14 -17.51 25.36
N THR A 161 -10.88 -16.85 24.47
CA THR A 161 -10.33 -15.87 23.53
C THR A 161 -9.73 -14.67 24.26
N ALA A 162 -10.40 -14.15 25.30
CA ALA A 162 -9.89 -13.07 26.15
C ALA A 162 -8.67 -13.49 26.98
N LEU A 163 -8.65 -14.72 27.52
CA LEU A 163 -7.49 -15.30 28.21
C LEU A 163 -6.33 -15.65 27.26
N SER A 164 -6.55 -15.62 25.95
CA SER A 164 -5.48 -15.74 24.95
C SER A 164 -4.85 -14.39 24.62
N ARG A 165 -5.61 -13.29 24.66
CA ARG A 165 -5.08 -11.95 24.35
C ARG A 165 -5.95 -10.86 24.95
N THR A 166 -5.34 -9.93 25.68
CA THR A 166 -6.05 -8.86 26.42
C THR A 166 -6.95 -8.01 25.54
N VAL A 167 -6.53 -7.69 24.32
CA VAL A 167 -7.34 -6.89 23.37
C VAL A 167 -8.68 -7.58 23.05
N ALA A 168 -8.71 -8.92 23.07
CA ALA A 168 -9.94 -9.66 22.81
C ALA A 168 -10.98 -9.56 23.94
N PHE A 169 -10.60 -9.05 25.12
CA PHE A 169 -11.55 -8.73 26.18
C PHE A 169 -12.59 -7.71 25.72
N ALA A 170 -12.21 -6.74 24.87
CA ALA A 170 -13.14 -5.77 24.31
C ALA A 170 -14.27 -6.43 23.48
N LEU A 171 -14.07 -7.67 23.02
CA LEU A 171 -15.09 -8.42 22.29
C LEU A 171 -16.19 -8.93 23.22
N VAL A 172 -15.93 -9.17 24.50
CA VAL A 172 -16.92 -9.72 25.46
C VAL A 172 -18.14 -8.81 25.62
N PRO A 173 -18.00 -7.49 25.94
CA PRO A 173 -19.17 -6.61 26.03
C PRO A 173 -19.84 -6.40 24.67
N VAL A 174 -19.07 -6.26 23.59
CA VAL A 174 -19.59 -6.02 22.23
C VAL A 174 -20.37 -7.23 21.70
N ALA A 175 -19.89 -8.44 21.91
CA ALA A 175 -20.58 -9.67 21.53
C ALA A 175 -21.91 -9.82 22.29
N GLY A 176 -21.98 -9.34 23.53
CA GLY A 176 -23.21 -9.24 24.35
C GLY A 176 -24.35 -8.49 23.68
N LEU A 177 -24.05 -7.57 22.78
CA LEU A 177 -25.04 -6.83 22.00
C LEU A 177 -25.70 -7.70 20.93
N VAL A 178 -25.05 -8.77 20.47
CA VAL A 178 -25.54 -9.59 19.35
C VAL A 178 -26.86 -10.31 19.70
N PRO A 179 -27.01 -11.00 20.85
CA PRO A 179 -28.31 -11.52 21.27
C PRO A 179 -29.39 -10.44 21.44
N LEU A 180 -29.02 -9.22 21.86
CA LEU A 180 -29.94 -8.08 22.02
C LEU A 180 -30.50 -7.58 20.68
N LEU A 181 -29.72 -7.75 19.61
CA LEU A 181 -30.05 -7.33 18.25
C LEU A 181 -30.75 -8.44 17.43
N ALA A 182 -30.89 -9.65 17.97
CA ALA A 182 -31.66 -10.72 17.35
C ALA A 182 -33.17 -10.41 17.37
N ALA A 183 -33.65 -9.73 16.33
CA ALA A 183 -35.00 -9.19 16.24
C ALA A 183 -36.13 -10.23 16.37
N SER A 184 -35.83 -11.51 16.18
CA SER A 184 -36.78 -12.63 16.20
C SER A 184 -37.28 -13.03 17.60
N LEU A 185 -36.74 -12.46 18.68
CA LEU A 185 -37.10 -12.82 20.06
C LEU A 185 -37.73 -11.66 20.85
N ALA A 186 -38.50 -11.97 21.89
CA ALA A 186 -38.92 -10.99 22.89
C ALA A 186 -37.70 -10.43 23.66
N TRP A 187 -37.71 -9.13 23.97
CA TRP A 187 -36.57 -8.42 24.59
C TRP A 187 -36.06 -9.08 25.89
N ARG A 188 -36.96 -9.60 26.73
CA ARG A 188 -36.61 -10.33 27.96
C ARG A 188 -35.73 -11.54 27.68
N ARG A 189 -36.08 -12.33 26.66
CA ARG A 189 -35.31 -13.51 26.27
C ARG A 189 -33.95 -13.11 25.70
N ARG A 190 -33.88 -12.00 24.95
CA ARG A 190 -32.61 -11.46 24.45
C ARG A 190 -31.66 -11.08 25.60
N LEU A 191 -32.18 -10.40 26.62
CA LEU A 191 -31.41 -10.04 27.82
C LEU A 191 -30.92 -11.28 28.56
N VAL A 192 -31.76 -12.30 28.75
CA VAL A 192 -31.35 -13.56 29.40
C VAL A 192 -30.21 -14.21 28.62
N LEU A 193 -30.29 -14.30 27.29
CA LEU A 193 -29.23 -14.89 26.48
C LEU A 193 -27.92 -14.09 26.56
N ALA A 194 -28.00 -12.75 26.53
CA ALA A 194 -26.83 -11.89 26.71
C ALA A 194 -26.19 -12.07 28.10
N LEU A 195 -27.01 -12.09 29.16
CA LEU A 195 -26.56 -12.32 30.54
C LEU A 195 -25.92 -13.70 30.69
N VAL A 196 -26.54 -14.76 30.18
CA VAL A 196 -25.97 -16.13 30.22
C VAL A 196 -24.60 -16.17 29.54
N MET A 197 -24.47 -15.52 28.39
CA MET A 197 -23.20 -15.45 27.67
C MET A 197 -22.14 -14.68 28.46
N TRP A 198 -22.47 -13.51 29.02
CA TRP A 198 -21.55 -12.74 29.85
C TRP A 198 -21.15 -13.48 31.13
N MET A 199 -22.10 -14.13 31.81
CA MET A 199 -21.83 -14.92 33.00
C MET A 199 -20.93 -16.11 32.68
N SER A 200 -21.13 -16.76 31.52
CA SER A 200 -20.26 -17.85 31.07
C SER A 200 -18.85 -17.37 30.73
N ALA A 201 -18.70 -16.21 30.08
CA ALA A 201 -17.39 -15.60 29.84
C ALA A 201 -16.70 -15.18 31.14
N ALA A 202 -17.45 -14.57 32.06
CA ALA A 202 -16.97 -14.16 33.38
C ALA A 202 -16.52 -15.38 34.20
N ALA A 203 -17.26 -16.49 34.18
CA ALA A 203 -16.89 -17.72 34.87
C ALA A 203 -15.56 -18.31 34.38
N VAL A 204 -15.23 -18.14 33.09
CA VAL A 204 -13.94 -18.56 32.53
C VAL A 204 -12.81 -17.61 32.92
N ILE A 205 -13.07 -16.30 32.96
CA ILE A 205 -12.04 -15.28 33.25
C ILE A 205 -11.76 -15.16 34.76
N ALA A 206 -12.79 -15.31 35.59
CA ALA A 206 -12.76 -15.04 37.03
C ALA A 206 -11.67 -15.80 37.81
N PRO A 207 -11.37 -17.08 37.54
CA PRO A 207 -10.30 -17.78 38.26
C PRO A 207 -8.94 -17.10 38.09
N TRP A 208 -8.64 -16.63 36.88
CA TRP A 208 -7.39 -15.91 36.61
C TRP A 208 -7.38 -14.51 37.24
N THR A 209 -8.52 -13.80 37.17
CA THR A 209 -8.67 -12.51 37.85
C THR A 209 -8.50 -12.64 39.37
N ALA A 210 -9.09 -13.67 39.99
CA ALA A 210 -8.95 -13.94 41.42
C ALA A 210 -7.49 -14.24 41.77
N ARG A 211 -6.82 -15.07 40.97
CA ARG A 211 -5.38 -15.32 41.12
C ARG A 211 -4.55 -14.02 41.06
N ASN A 212 -4.88 -13.12 40.14
CA ASN A 212 -4.17 -11.83 40.02
C ASN A 212 -4.46 -10.90 41.20
N TRP A 213 -5.68 -10.89 41.72
CA TRP A 213 -6.04 -10.12 42.90
C TRP A 213 -5.14 -10.45 44.09
N PHE A 214 -4.89 -11.75 44.33
CA PHE A 214 -3.99 -12.19 45.40
C PHE A 214 -2.51 -11.97 45.06
N ALA A 215 -2.13 -12.01 43.78
CA ALA A 215 -0.74 -11.81 43.36
C ALA A 215 -0.29 -10.34 43.36
N TYR A 216 -1.22 -9.39 43.37
CA TYR A 216 -0.95 -7.95 43.31
C TYR A 216 -1.59 -7.20 44.50
N ASP A 217 -1.57 -7.80 45.69
CA ASP A 217 -1.99 -7.16 46.95
C ASP A 217 -3.37 -6.46 46.90
N GLY A 218 -4.35 -7.09 46.23
CA GLY A 218 -5.70 -6.57 46.10
C GLY A 218 -5.90 -5.57 44.96
N HIS A 219 -4.97 -5.45 44.02
CA HIS A 219 -5.18 -4.69 42.80
C HIS A 219 -5.98 -5.47 41.75
N LEU A 220 -7.05 -4.86 41.22
CA LEU A 220 -7.88 -5.48 40.20
C LEU A 220 -7.15 -5.54 38.85
N VAL A 221 -6.61 -6.71 38.51
CA VAL A 221 -6.00 -7.02 37.21
C VAL A 221 -6.78 -8.15 36.55
N LEU A 222 -7.66 -7.80 35.61
CA LEU A 222 -8.59 -8.76 34.97
C LEU A 222 -7.87 -9.88 34.20
N LEU A 223 -6.86 -9.52 33.40
CA LEU A 223 -6.18 -10.46 32.48
C LEU A 223 -4.67 -10.39 32.58
N SER A 224 -4.06 -9.24 32.28
CA SER A 224 -2.61 -9.06 32.45
C SER A 224 -2.30 -7.60 32.75
N THR A 225 -1.10 -7.36 33.26
CA THR A 225 -0.48 -6.03 33.28
C THR A 225 0.07 -5.70 31.88
N GLY A 226 0.34 -4.42 31.60
CA GLY A 226 0.93 -3.96 30.35
C GLY A 226 -0.02 -3.18 29.43
N GLY A 227 -1.28 -3.00 29.82
CA GLY A 227 -2.24 -2.19 29.07
C GLY A 227 -1.86 -0.71 29.05
N GLY A 228 -1.40 -0.20 30.20
CA GLY A 228 -0.88 1.16 30.34
C GLY A 228 0.42 1.39 29.56
N LEU A 229 1.37 0.45 29.62
CA LEU A 229 2.59 0.48 28.82
C LEU A 229 2.27 0.49 27.33
N THR A 230 1.35 -0.36 26.88
CA THR A 230 0.97 -0.44 25.46
C THR A 230 0.26 0.84 24.99
N LEU A 231 -0.60 1.41 25.83
CA LEU A 231 -1.27 2.69 25.55
C LEU A 231 -0.25 3.84 25.46
N TRP A 232 0.73 3.89 26.38
CA TRP A 232 1.80 4.88 26.39
C TRP A 232 2.71 4.76 25.17
N ARG A 233 3.14 3.56 24.80
CA ARG A 233 3.98 3.28 23.62
C ARG A 233 3.45 3.92 22.35
N GLY A 234 2.15 3.82 22.08
CA GLY A 234 1.57 4.43 20.89
C GLY A 234 1.05 5.85 21.06
N ASN A 235 1.13 6.45 22.26
CA ASN A 235 0.61 7.78 22.56
C ASN A 235 1.53 8.54 23.54
N CYS A 236 2.80 8.70 23.20
CA CYS A 236 3.77 9.51 23.94
C CYS A 236 4.47 10.54 23.01
N PRO A 237 5.28 11.47 23.56
CA PRO A 237 6.00 12.47 22.77
C PRO A 237 6.91 11.91 21.68
N PHE A 238 7.29 10.63 21.76
CA PHE A 238 8.22 9.96 20.84
C PHE A 238 7.56 8.92 19.94
N SER A 239 6.25 8.66 20.10
CA SER A 239 5.52 7.75 19.22
C SER A 239 5.53 8.28 17.78
N ARG A 240 5.85 7.42 16.81
CA ARG A 240 5.87 7.76 15.37
C ARG A 240 4.66 7.23 14.61
N GLY A 241 3.87 6.36 15.24
CA GLY A 241 2.72 5.69 14.66
C GLY A 241 3.11 4.51 13.77
N THR A 242 4.29 3.94 13.99
CA THR A 242 4.85 2.82 13.21
C THR A 242 5.03 1.58 14.08
N ALA A 243 5.42 0.44 13.49
CA ALA A 243 5.67 -0.78 14.26
C ALA A 243 6.88 -0.70 15.19
N GLY A 244 7.77 0.29 15.01
CA GLY A 244 8.88 0.55 15.93
C GLY A 244 8.42 0.97 17.33
N ASP A 245 7.26 1.61 17.45
CA ASP A 245 6.72 2.11 18.73
C ASP A 245 6.54 0.98 19.77
N ARG A 246 6.43 -0.28 19.32
CA ARG A 246 6.32 -1.45 20.23
C ARG A 246 7.56 -1.66 21.11
N TYR A 247 8.71 -1.12 20.71
CA TYR A 247 9.99 -1.25 21.43
C TYR A 247 10.27 -0.09 22.37
N LEU A 248 9.43 0.96 22.36
CA LEU A 248 9.53 2.03 23.34
C LEU A 248 9.34 1.42 24.73
N GLY A 249 10.37 1.46 25.56
CA GLY A 249 10.39 0.77 26.85
C GLY A 249 10.63 1.74 28.01
N VAL A 250 10.91 1.20 29.18
CA VAL A 250 11.54 1.96 30.27
C VAL A 250 12.95 1.44 30.55
N ALA A 251 13.47 0.61 29.62
CA ALA A 251 14.83 0.08 29.59
C ALA A 251 15.65 0.81 28.51
N ASP A 252 16.85 1.26 28.86
CA ASP A 252 17.67 2.14 28.02
C ASP A 252 18.11 1.51 26.70
N ASP A 253 18.34 0.20 26.67
CA ASP A 253 18.97 -0.51 25.55
C ASP A 253 18.16 -0.45 24.24
N TYR A 254 16.83 -0.31 24.35
CA TYR A 254 15.95 -0.24 23.19
C TYR A 254 15.69 1.19 22.71
N TRP A 255 15.82 2.19 23.58
CA TRP A 255 15.61 3.60 23.22
C TRP A 255 16.64 4.10 22.23
N ARG A 256 17.92 3.77 22.44
CA ARG A 256 19.02 4.12 21.52
C ARG A 256 18.79 3.66 20.08
N GLN A 257 18.00 2.60 19.89
CA GLN A 257 17.68 2.07 18.56
C GLN A 257 16.52 2.80 17.88
N VAL A 258 15.68 3.51 18.64
CA VAL A 258 14.48 4.20 18.12
C VAL A 258 14.69 5.71 18.07
N ASP A 259 15.25 6.29 19.13
CA ASP A 259 15.53 7.71 19.27
C ASP A 259 16.67 7.95 20.28
N ASP A 260 17.83 8.39 19.77
CA ASP A 260 19.05 8.62 20.57
C ASP A 260 19.17 10.08 21.07
N SER A 261 18.08 10.86 21.02
CA SER A 261 18.10 12.26 21.44
C SER A 261 18.29 12.43 22.95
N PRO A 262 18.99 13.49 23.42
CA PRO A 262 19.12 13.80 24.84
C PRO A 262 17.77 13.99 25.54
N GLU A 263 16.79 14.57 24.85
CA GLU A 263 15.43 14.79 25.35
C GLU A 263 14.69 13.48 25.61
N ALA A 264 14.83 12.49 24.73
CA ALA A 264 14.27 11.16 24.92
C ALA A 264 14.85 10.48 26.17
N HIS A 265 16.18 10.53 26.34
CA HIS A 265 16.85 9.95 27.51
C HIS A 265 16.41 10.61 28.82
N ALA A 266 16.33 11.95 28.86
CA ALA A 266 15.86 12.68 30.04
C ALA A 266 14.41 12.34 30.40
N TYR A 267 13.52 12.28 29.42
CA TYR A 267 12.12 11.90 29.61
C TYR A 267 11.99 10.48 30.20
N ILE A 268 12.74 9.52 29.66
CA ILE A 268 12.68 8.13 30.10
C ILE A 268 13.31 7.93 31.48
N LYS A 269 14.41 8.61 31.78
CA LYS A 269 15.00 8.60 33.12
C LYS A 269 13.99 9.09 34.17
N GLY A 270 13.27 10.18 33.87
CA GLY A 270 12.21 10.70 34.74
C GLY A 270 11.05 9.72 34.93
N LEU A 271 10.62 9.07 33.85
CA LEU A 271 9.55 8.08 33.90
C LEU A 271 9.97 6.82 34.67
N ARG A 272 11.21 6.35 34.47
CA ARG A 272 11.79 5.21 35.20
C ARG A 272 11.85 5.50 36.70
N ALA A 273 12.27 6.70 37.10
CA ALA A 273 12.30 7.09 38.51
C ALA A 273 10.91 7.04 39.17
N ARG A 274 9.84 7.40 38.44
CA ARG A 274 8.46 7.36 38.93
C ARG A 274 7.89 5.95 39.12
N ILE A 275 8.44 4.96 38.43
CA ILE A 275 8.00 3.56 38.53
C ILE A 275 8.98 2.67 39.31
N ALA A 276 10.13 3.22 39.71
CA ALA A 276 11.13 2.48 40.47
C ALA A 276 10.54 2.03 41.82
N GLY A 277 10.70 0.74 42.13
CA GLY A 277 10.19 0.14 43.37
C GLY A 277 8.67 -0.12 43.40
N LEU A 278 7.94 0.21 42.33
CA LEU A 278 6.53 -0.18 42.18
C LEU A 278 6.40 -1.62 41.70
N ASP A 279 5.32 -2.29 42.10
CA ASP A 279 4.89 -3.53 41.46
C ASP A 279 4.45 -3.28 40.00
N ASP A 280 4.35 -4.35 39.21
CA ASP A 280 4.00 -4.25 37.78
C ASP A 280 2.63 -3.60 37.52
N ALA A 281 1.64 -3.80 38.41
CA ALA A 281 0.30 -3.25 38.27
C ALA A 281 0.29 -1.73 38.56
N ALA A 282 1.02 -1.29 39.58
CA ALA A 282 1.22 0.10 39.92
C ALA A 282 2.04 0.83 38.83
N ALA A 283 3.13 0.23 38.35
CA ALA A 283 3.92 0.76 37.24
C ALA A 283 3.07 0.93 35.96
N ASP A 284 2.27 -0.08 35.60
CA ASP A 284 1.38 -0.01 34.44
C ASP A 284 0.32 1.10 34.58
N ARG A 285 -0.22 1.32 35.79
CA ARG A 285 -1.14 2.43 36.07
C ARG A 285 -0.48 3.79 35.84
N VAL A 286 0.75 3.99 36.30
CA VAL A 286 1.51 5.24 36.10
C VAL A 286 1.71 5.50 34.61
N LEU A 287 2.13 4.49 33.84
CA LEU A 287 2.30 4.60 32.39
C LEU A 287 0.98 4.92 31.67
N GLY A 288 -0.12 4.27 32.06
CA GLY A 288 -1.45 4.55 31.52
C GLY A 288 -1.97 5.96 31.87
N GLN A 289 -1.62 6.49 33.05
CA GLN A 289 -1.93 7.88 33.41
C GLN A 289 -1.12 8.87 32.56
N GLU A 290 0.18 8.61 32.36
CA GLU A 290 1.04 9.43 31.52
C GLU A 290 0.54 9.48 30.07
N ALA A 291 0.16 8.33 29.49
CA ALA A 291 -0.42 8.27 28.16
C ALA A 291 -1.70 9.11 28.04
N ARG A 292 -2.62 8.97 29.01
CA ARG A 292 -3.88 9.73 29.02
C ARG A 292 -3.66 11.23 29.20
N ARG A 293 -2.67 11.63 30.00
CA ARG A 293 -2.25 13.02 30.13
C ARG A 293 -1.80 13.56 28.77
N TYR A 294 -0.86 12.88 28.13
CA TYR A 294 -0.35 13.28 26.82
C TYR A 294 -1.46 13.36 25.75
N MET A 295 -2.38 12.39 25.73
CA MET A 295 -3.52 12.39 24.80
C MET A 295 -4.45 13.60 25.00
N ARG A 296 -4.64 14.07 26.24
CA ARG A 296 -5.45 15.27 26.54
C ARG A 296 -4.72 16.56 26.16
N GLU A 297 -3.41 16.60 26.36
CA GLU A 297 -2.56 17.75 26.03
C GLU A 297 -2.34 17.89 24.50
N HIS A 298 -2.38 16.77 23.75
CA HIS A 298 -2.07 16.76 22.30
C HIS A 298 -3.09 15.96 21.43
N PRO A 299 -4.39 16.31 21.44
CA PRO A 299 -5.44 15.53 20.79
C PRO A 299 -5.25 15.42 19.26
N LEU A 300 -4.82 16.50 18.59
CA LEU A 300 -4.58 16.50 17.15
C LEU A 300 -3.41 15.57 16.77
N ARG A 301 -2.34 15.57 17.57
CA ARG A 301 -1.19 14.68 17.34
C ARG A 301 -1.59 13.22 17.54
N CYS A 302 -2.38 12.91 18.56
CA CYS A 302 -2.89 11.57 18.78
C CYS A 302 -3.83 11.10 17.65
N ALA A 303 -4.67 11.98 17.10
CA ALA A 303 -5.51 11.67 15.94
C ALA A 303 -4.66 11.35 14.69
N LEU A 304 -3.59 12.13 14.45
CA LEU A 304 -2.63 11.85 13.36
C LEU A 304 -1.89 10.52 13.59
N LEU A 305 -1.45 10.25 14.82
CA LEU A 305 -0.81 8.98 15.18
C LEU A 305 -1.76 7.80 15.00
N TYR A 306 -3.04 7.95 15.35
CA TYR A 306 -4.06 6.93 15.12
C TYR A 306 -4.19 6.61 13.62
N GLY A 307 -4.28 7.62 12.77
CA GLY A 307 -4.30 7.45 11.31
C GLY A 307 -3.06 6.70 10.80
N LYS A 308 -1.85 7.11 11.24
CA LYS A 308 -0.59 6.42 10.89
C LYS A 308 -0.59 4.96 11.38
N LYS A 309 -1.08 4.70 12.59
CA LYS A 309 -1.15 3.35 13.16
C LYS A 309 -2.13 2.44 12.42
N LEU A 310 -3.26 3.00 11.96
CA LEU A 310 -4.24 2.30 11.14
C LEU A 310 -3.65 1.91 9.78
N LEU A 311 -2.91 2.82 9.13
CA LEU A 311 -2.19 2.54 7.88
C LEU A 311 -1.12 1.47 8.10
N THR A 312 -0.30 1.60 9.15
CA THR A 312 0.73 0.61 9.50
C THR A 312 0.13 -0.76 9.83
N LEU A 313 -1.06 -0.82 10.46
CA LEU A 313 -1.74 -2.07 10.76
C LEU A 313 -2.12 -2.80 9.46
N HIS A 314 -2.47 -2.04 8.41
CA HIS A 314 -2.88 -2.52 7.08
C HIS A 314 -1.72 -2.51 6.05
N ALA A 315 -0.47 -2.39 6.50
CA ALA A 315 0.73 -2.56 5.70
C ALA A 315 0.93 -4.01 5.25
N ALA A 316 1.39 -4.31 4.04
CA ALA A 316 1.79 -5.68 3.72
C ALA A 316 2.88 -6.23 4.67
N PHE A 317 3.82 -5.36 5.02
CA PHE A 317 4.80 -5.61 6.06
C PHE A 317 5.09 -4.31 6.83
N SER A 318 5.16 -4.38 8.15
CA SER A 318 5.54 -3.23 8.98
C SER A 318 6.97 -3.45 9.48
N PRO A 319 7.95 -2.65 9.02
CA PRO A 319 9.33 -2.78 9.44
C PRO A 319 9.47 -2.58 10.95
N VAL A 320 10.14 -3.51 11.61
CA VAL A 320 10.57 -3.40 13.00
C VAL A 320 12.09 -3.28 13.00
N VAL A 321 12.65 -2.34 13.76
CA VAL A 321 14.11 -2.03 13.80
C VAL A 321 14.99 -3.29 13.86
N GLN A 322 14.57 -4.30 14.63
CA GLN A 322 15.30 -5.57 14.77
C GLN A 322 15.04 -6.60 13.65
N SER A 323 13.92 -6.52 12.94
CA SER A 323 13.55 -7.49 11.89
C SER A 323 13.96 -7.05 10.49
N ILE A 324 14.24 -5.76 10.28
CA ILE A 324 14.61 -5.19 8.96
C ILE A 324 15.94 -5.76 8.47
N GLN A 325 16.88 -5.99 9.40
CA GLN A 325 18.24 -6.42 9.04
C GLN A 325 18.31 -7.84 8.44
N HIS A 326 17.23 -8.64 8.54
CA HIS A 326 17.28 -10.07 8.19
C HIS A 326 16.16 -10.56 7.26
N ILE A 327 15.24 -9.69 6.79
CA ILE A 327 14.15 -10.12 5.92
C ILE A 327 14.51 -9.90 4.45
N SER A 328 14.53 -10.99 3.68
CA SER A 328 14.84 -10.90 2.27
C SER A 328 13.75 -10.14 1.49
N PRO A 329 14.13 -9.33 0.50
CA PRO A 329 13.21 -8.64 -0.41
C PRO A 329 12.08 -9.49 -0.98
N ARG A 330 12.42 -10.75 -1.30
CA ARG A 330 11.49 -11.72 -1.85
C ARG A 330 10.35 -12.03 -0.88
N ARG A 331 10.63 -12.10 0.43
CA ARG A 331 9.61 -12.34 1.47
C ARG A 331 8.66 -11.14 1.61
N LEU A 332 9.19 -9.92 1.58
CA LEU A 332 8.37 -8.70 1.57
C LEU A 332 7.43 -8.66 0.37
N PHE A 333 7.98 -8.97 -0.81
CA PHE A 333 7.21 -9.02 -2.04
C PHE A 333 6.11 -10.08 -2.00
N VAL A 334 6.40 -11.31 -1.56
CA VAL A 334 5.40 -12.38 -1.42
C VAL A 334 4.29 -11.99 -0.44
N ASN A 335 4.63 -11.36 0.69
CA ASN A 335 3.63 -10.89 1.64
C ASN A 335 2.75 -9.78 1.05
N ALA A 336 3.35 -8.84 0.30
CA ALA A 336 2.61 -7.76 -0.34
C ALA A 336 1.67 -8.24 -1.44
N THR A 337 2.11 -9.18 -2.28
CA THR A 337 1.29 -9.76 -3.33
C THR A 337 0.21 -10.71 -2.79
N ALA A 338 0.41 -11.31 -1.62
CA ALA A 338 -0.63 -12.08 -0.95
C ALA A 338 -1.66 -11.17 -0.24
N TYR A 339 -1.19 -10.16 0.51
CA TYR A 339 -2.06 -9.39 1.38
C TYR A 339 -2.86 -8.29 0.67
N TYR A 340 -2.24 -7.48 -0.20
CA TYR A 340 -2.96 -6.34 -0.78
C TYR A 340 -4.17 -6.74 -1.63
N PRO A 341 -4.16 -7.84 -2.43
CA PRO A 341 -5.37 -8.33 -3.08
C PRO A 341 -6.46 -8.72 -2.08
N VAL A 342 -6.10 -9.39 -0.98
CA VAL A 342 -7.03 -9.73 0.11
C VAL A 342 -7.60 -8.46 0.74
N LEU A 343 -6.79 -7.44 0.98
CA LEU A 343 -7.24 -6.17 1.54
C LEU A 343 -8.22 -5.46 0.59
N LEU A 344 -7.85 -5.30 -0.68
CA LEU A 344 -8.68 -4.61 -1.68
C LEU A 344 -10.00 -5.34 -1.93
N LEU A 345 -9.96 -6.66 -2.15
CA LEU A 345 -11.15 -7.47 -2.32
C LEU A 345 -11.96 -7.58 -1.03
N GLY A 346 -11.30 -7.64 0.13
CA GLY A 346 -11.94 -7.73 1.44
C GLY A 346 -12.73 -6.46 1.77
N VAL A 347 -12.11 -5.28 1.62
CA VAL A 347 -12.79 -3.99 1.74
C VAL A 347 -13.88 -3.85 0.68
N GLY A 348 -13.60 -4.25 -0.57
CA GLY A 348 -14.61 -4.32 -1.62
C GLY A 348 -15.81 -5.20 -1.23
N GLY A 349 -15.57 -6.35 -0.62
CA GLY A 349 -16.59 -7.29 -0.15
C GLY A 349 -17.42 -6.74 1.00
N LEU A 350 -16.77 -6.07 1.95
CA LEU A 350 -17.42 -5.33 3.04
C LEU A 350 -18.37 -4.28 2.48
N LEU A 351 -17.94 -3.51 1.47
CA LEU A 351 -18.74 -2.45 0.84
C LEU A 351 -19.87 -3.01 -0.04
N LEU A 352 -19.59 -4.02 -0.86
CA LEU A 352 -20.58 -4.68 -1.72
C LEU A 352 -21.76 -5.24 -0.92
N HIS A 353 -21.51 -5.69 0.31
CA HIS A 353 -22.51 -6.25 1.20
C HIS A 353 -22.95 -5.29 2.31
N ALA A 354 -22.60 -4.01 2.23
CA ALA A 354 -22.97 -3.01 3.25
C ALA A 354 -24.50 -2.88 3.43
N ARG A 355 -25.30 -3.17 2.40
CA ARG A 355 -26.77 -3.20 2.52
C ARG A 355 -27.30 -4.37 3.34
N ARG A 356 -26.52 -5.45 3.48
CA ARG A 356 -26.80 -6.64 4.29
C ARG A 356 -26.16 -6.54 5.69
N TRP A 357 -25.86 -5.32 6.17
CA TRP A 357 -25.16 -5.11 7.44
C TRP A 357 -25.84 -5.76 8.64
N ARG A 358 -27.18 -5.87 8.65
CA ARG A 358 -27.92 -6.55 9.72
C ARG A 358 -27.67 -8.04 9.72
N GLU A 359 -27.59 -8.68 8.56
CA GLU A 359 -27.34 -10.12 8.46
C GLU A 359 -25.89 -10.45 8.84
N LEU A 360 -24.95 -9.60 8.42
CA LEU A 360 -23.51 -9.81 8.59
C LEU A 360 -22.95 -9.09 9.83
N LEU A 361 -23.82 -8.57 10.69
CA LEU A 361 -23.46 -7.71 11.82
C LEU A 361 -22.35 -8.31 12.69
N PRO A 362 -22.38 -9.59 13.11
CA PRO A 362 -21.31 -10.13 13.95
C PRO A 362 -19.93 -10.10 13.27
N LEU A 363 -19.86 -10.29 11.95
CA LEU A 363 -18.61 -10.22 11.20
C LEU A 363 -18.07 -8.79 11.15
N TYR A 364 -18.94 -7.81 10.89
CA TYR A 364 -18.57 -6.40 10.91
C TYR A 364 -18.12 -5.94 12.29
N LEU A 365 -18.80 -6.39 13.35
CA LEU A 365 -18.45 -6.06 14.74
C LEU A 365 -17.09 -6.63 15.12
N VAL A 366 -16.86 -7.93 14.88
CA VAL A 366 -15.59 -8.58 15.23
C VAL A 366 -14.45 -7.94 14.44
N TRP A 367 -14.55 -7.90 13.11
CA TRP A 367 -13.49 -7.33 12.28
C TRP A 367 -13.24 -5.85 12.57
N GLY A 368 -14.31 -5.05 12.66
CA GLY A 368 -14.22 -3.62 12.94
C GLY A 368 -13.62 -3.33 14.32
N LEU A 369 -14.01 -4.10 15.35
CA LEU A 369 -13.44 -3.95 16.68
C LEU A 369 -11.91 -4.06 16.64
N PHE A 370 -11.35 -5.10 16.02
CA PHE A 370 -9.89 -5.26 15.98
C PHE A 370 -9.21 -4.29 15.01
N ALA A 371 -9.80 -4.04 13.84
CA ALA A 371 -9.26 -3.11 12.84
C ALA A 371 -9.10 -1.69 13.42
N PHE A 372 -10.03 -1.26 14.28
CA PHE A 372 -10.05 0.10 14.81
C PHE A 372 -9.56 0.24 16.26
N SER A 373 -9.60 -0.81 17.09
CA SER A 373 -9.13 -0.73 18.49
C SER A 373 -7.62 -0.94 18.65
N LEU A 374 -7.00 -1.83 17.86
CA LEU A 374 -5.55 -2.06 17.93
C LEU A 374 -4.75 -0.77 17.71
N PRO A 375 -5.06 0.06 16.68
CA PRO A 375 -4.35 1.32 16.46
C PRO A 375 -4.49 2.34 17.59
N LEU A 376 -5.48 2.24 18.48
CA LEU A 376 -5.55 3.10 19.68
C LEU A 376 -4.37 2.85 20.61
N LEU A 377 -3.92 1.60 20.70
CA LEU A 377 -2.84 1.16 21.58
C LEU A 377 -1.50 1.25 20.85
N THR A 378 -1.23 0.31 19.95
CA THR A 378 0.02 0.17 19.19
C THR A 378 -0.24 -0.63 17.91
N THR A 379 0.72 -0.76 17.01
CA THR A 379 0.48 -1.39 15.70
C THR A 379 1.67 -2.22 15.25
N CYS A 380 1.39 -3.34 14.58
CA CYS A 380 2.31 -4.04 13.69
C CYS A 380 1.50 -5.04 12.86
N THR A 381 2.04 -5.48 11.72
CA THR A 381 1.35 -6.44 10.84
C THR A 381 0.96 -7.74 11.52
N ARG A 382 1.75 -8.19 12.51
CA ARG A 382 1.45 -9.39 13.30
C ARG A 382 0.10 -9.31 14.01
N PHE A 383 -0.31 -8.13 14.48
CA PHE A 383 -1.51 -7.99 15.32
C PHE A 383 -2.82 -8.12 14.55
N ARG A 384 -2.83 -7.93 13.23
CA ARG A 384 -4.04 -8.14 12.43
C ARG A 384 -4.23 -9.57 11.94
N LEU A 385 -3.18 -10.41 11.90
CA LEU A 385 -3.23 -11.78 11.36
C LEU A 385 -4.44 -12.60 11.88
N PRO A 386 -4.81 -12.53 13.18
CA PRO A 386 -5.95 -13.30 13.69
C PRO A 386 -7.31 -12.89 13.11
N THR A 387 -7.41 -11.68 12.55
CA THR A 387 -8.64 -11.13 11.98
C THR A 387 -8.71 -11.26 10.46
N GLU A 388 -7.58 -11.54 9.81
CA GLU A 388 -7.49 -11.73 8.36
C GLU A 388 -8.39 -12.84 7.83
N PRO A 389 -8.64 -13.95 8.56
CA PRO A 389 -9.65 -14.92 8.14
C PRO A 389 -11.04 -14.31 7.88
N ILE A 390 -11.47 -13.33 8.67
CA ILE A 390 -12.75 -12.63 8.44
C ILE A 390 -12.65 -11.75 7.20
N LEU A 391 -11.53 -11.04 7.01
CA LEU A 391 -11.30 -10.23 5.81
C LEU A 391 -11.27 -11.08 4.54
N ILE A 392 -10.68 -12.28 4.60
CA ILE A 392 -10.63 -13.25 3.49
C ILE A 392 -12.03 -13.78 3.16
N VAL A 393 -12.90 -13.99 4.14
CA VAL A 393 -14.32 -14.32 3.88
C VAL A 393 -14.98 -13.25 3.00
N PHE A 394 -14.80 -11.96 3.32
CA PHE A 394 -15.31 -10.87 2.48
C PHE A 394 -14.59 -10.78 1.13
N ALA A 395 -13.28 -11.01 1.09
CA ALA A 395 -12.50 -11.01 -0.13
C ALA A 395 -12.98 -12.09 -1.11
N SER A 396 -13.24 -13.30 -0.61
CA SER A 396 -13.83 -14.39 -1.39
C SER A 396 -15.25 -14.06 -1.85
N ALA A 397 -16.06 -13.41 -1.02
CA ALA A 397 -17.40 -12.98 -1.42
C ALA A 397 -17.35 -11.97 -2.57
N ALA A 398 -16.44 -10.99 -2.50
CA ALA A 398 -16.20 -10.03 -3.57
C ALA A 398 -15.68 -10.70 -4.85
N ALA A 399 -14.73 -11.62 -4.71
CA ALA A 399 -14.12 -12.34 -5.84
C ALA A 399 -15.16 -13.21 -6.58
N VAL A 400 -16.01 -13.94 -5.85
CA VAL A 400 -17.08 -14.75 -6.44
C VAL A 400 -18.13 -13.86 -7.10
N ALA A 401 -18.57 -12.79 -6.44
CA ALA A 401 -19.52 -11.84 -7.03
C ALA A 401 -18.97 -11.17 -8.29
N LEU A 402 -17.68 -10.83 -8.30
CA LEU A 402 -17.01 -10.28 -9.48
C LEU A 402 -16.93 -11.32 -10.60
N TRP A 403 -16.59 -12.57 -10.27
CA TRP A 403 -16.52 -13.66 -11.24
C TRP A 403 -17.87 -13.95 -11.89
N GLU A 404 -18.95 -14.02 -11.10
CA GLU A 404 -20.31 -14.25 -11.60
C GLU A 404 -20.77 -13.10 -12.50
N ARG A 405 -20.53 -11.86 -12.09
CA ARG A 405 -20.77 -10.68 -12.94
C ARG A 405 -19.97 -10.73 -14.23
N LEU A 406 -18.68 -11.09 -14.17
CA LEU A 406 -17.87 -11.24 -15.38
C LEU A 406 -18.47 -12.33 -16.27
N ALA A 407 -18.84 -13.48 -15.72
CA ALA A 407 -19.46 -14.60 -16.43
C ALA A 407 -20.86 -14.29 -17.02
N GLU A 408 -21.49 -13.19 -16.63
CA GLU A 408 -22.75 -12.69 -17.20
C GLU A 408 -22.54 -11.51 -18.17
N THR A 409 -21.44 -10.76 -18.03
CA THR A 409 -21.15 -9.59 -18.88
C THR A 409 -20.80 -9.94 -20.32
N ARG A 410 -20.96 -8.96 -21.23
CA ARG A 410 -20.52 -9.03 -22.63
C ARG A 410 -19.06 -9.53 -22.73
N THR A 411 -18.76 -10.32 -23.75
CA THR A 411 -17.44 -10.91 -24.02
C THR A 411 -16.28 -9.90 -23.87
N VAL A 412 -16.47 -8.65 -24.31
CA VAL A 412 -15.44 -7.61 -24.21
C VAL A 412 -15.08 -7.24 -22.77
N ALA A 413 -16.07 -7.14 -21.86
CA ALA A 413 -15.80 -6.80 -20.47
C ALA A 413 -15.01 -7.90 -19.76
N ARG A 414 -15.31 -9.17 -20.08
CA ARG A 414 -14.55 -10.34 -19.60
C ARG A 414 -13.09 -10.27 -20.04
N TRP A 415 -12.86 -10.05 -21.34
CA TRP A 415 -11.50 -9.94 -21.86
C TRP A 415 -10.75 -8.73 -21.31
N LEU A 416 -11.43 -7.60 -21.11
CA LEU A 416 -10.81 -6.44 -20.46
C LEU A 416 -10.37 -6.76 -19.04
N GLY A 417 -11.21 -7.45 -18.26
CA GLY A 417 -10.85 -7.95 -16.94
C GLY A 417 -9.62 -8.87 -16.98
N ALA A 418 -9.60 -9.83 -17.90
CA ALA A 418 -8.45 -10.73 -18.10
C ALA A 418 -7.17 -9.96 -18.47
N VAL A 419 -7.25 -8.98 -19.38
CA VAL A 419 -6.13 -8.13 -19.80
C VAL A 419 -5.58 -7.31 -18.62
N ILE A 420 -6.43 -6.76 -17.77
CA ILE A 420 -6.01 -6.04 -16.56
C ILE A 420 -5.29 -7.00 -15.60
N VAL A 421 -5.86 -8.17 -15.33
CA VAL A 421 -5.25 -9.18 -14.43
C VAL A 421 -3.89 -9.62 -14.95
N VAL A 422 -3.78 -9.96 -16.24
CA VAL A 422 -2.52 -10.34 -16.87
C VAL A 422 -1.52 -9.19 -16.81
N GLY A 423 -1.93 -7.96 -17.13
CA GLY A 423 -1.05 -6.79 -17.08
C GLY A 423 -0.49 -6.48 -15.69
N VAL A 424 -1.31 -6.62 -14.65
CA VAL A 424 -0.87 -6.49 -13.25
C VAL A 424 0.05 -7.65 -12.87
N ALA A 425 -0.30 -8.89 -13.22
CA ALA A 425 0.50 -10.07 -12.91
C ALA A 425 1.89 -10.02 -13.56
N LEU A 426 2.00 -9.58 -14.81
CA LEU A 426 3.29 -9.41 -15.50
C LEU A 426 4.19 -8.39 -14.78
N ARG A 427 3.62 -7.28 -14.31
CA ARG A 427 4.35 -6.25 -13.56
C ARG A 427 4.78 -6.74 -12.19
N LEU A 428 3.91 -7.45 -11.49
CA LEU A 428 4.26 -8.09 -10.22
C LEU A 428 5.38 -9.12 -10.43
N ALA A 429 5.28 -10.00 -11.42
CA ALA A 429 6.32 -10.95 -11.74
C ALA A 429 7.67 -10.25 -11.99
N TRP A 430 7.70 -9.23 -12.84
CA TRP A 430 8.87 -8.39 -13.08
C TRP A 430 9.44 -7.79 -11.77
N CYS A 431 8.59 -7.17 -10.95
CA CYS A 431 8.99 -6.56 -9.69
C CYS A 431 9.55 -7.58 -8.69
N GLY A 432 9.08 -8.83 -8.72
CA GLY A 432 9.56 -9.92 -7.88
C GLY A 432 10.96 -10.43 -8.25
N PHE A 433 11.40 -10.21 -9.48
CA PHE A 433 12.77 -10.53 -9.92
C PHE A 433 13.78 -9.41 -9.60
N LEU A 434 13.30 -8.19 -9.35
CA LEU A 434 14.18 -7.06 -9.09
C LEU A 434 14.76 -7.07 -7.67
N PRO A 435 16.03 -6.68 -7.48
CA PRO A 435 16.60 -6.48 -6.16
C PRO A 435 15.88 -5.33 -5.41
N ASN A 436 16.01 -5.32 -4.08
CA ASN A 436 15.51 -4.25 -3.22
C ASN A 436 16.58 -3.18 -3.02
N ASP A 437 17.09 -2.70 -4.14
CA ASP A 437 18.05 -1.61 -4.18
C ASP A 437 17.67 -0.66 -5.31
N PHE A 438 18.14 0.57 -5.23
CA PHE A 438 17.89 1.61 -6.21
C PHE A 438 18.91 1.51 -7.35
N VAL A 439 18.38 1.38 -8.56
CA VAL A 439 19.21 1.34 -9.77
C VAL A 439 19.62 2.76 -10.15
N TRP A 440 18.70 3.72 -10.03
CA TRP A 440 18.90 5.09 -10.48
C TRP A 440 19.05 6.10 -9.33
N GLN A 441 19.88 7.12 -9.54
CA GLN A 441 20.03 8.23 -8.59
C GLN A 441 18.71 8.96 -8.33
N ASP A 442 17.93 9.22 -9.37
CA ASP A 442 16.59 9.82 -9.25
C ASP A 442 15.72 9.06 -8.23
N GLU A 443 15.80 7.73 -8.19
CA GLU A 443 15.01 6.91 -7.26
C GLU A 443 15.43 7.14 -5.80
N ARG A 444 16.73 7.29 -5.54
CA ARG A 444 17.25 7.62 -4.20
C ARG A 444 16.74 8.98 -3.73
N GLU A 445 16.66 9.96 -4.62
CA GLU A 445 16.15 11.29 -4.27
C GLU A 445 14.64 11.27 -3.99
N TYR A 446 13.85 10.57 -4.82
CA TYR A 446 12.42 10.38 -4.58
C TYR A 446 12.16 9.66 -3.25
N ASP A 447 12.95 8.63 -2.95
CA ASP A 447 12.89 7.87 -1.71
C ASP A 447 13.23 8.73 -0.49
N ALA A 448 14.38 9.43 -0.53
CA ALA A 448 14.85 10.28 0.56
C ALA A 448 13.82 11.34 0.92
N ILE A 449 13.24 12.03 -0.08
CA ILE A 449 12.20 13.04 0.16
C ILE A 449 10.94 12.42 0.80
N ALA A 450 10.50 11.27 0.29
CA ALA A 450 9.31 10.59 0.84
C ALA A 450 9.54 10.12 2.30
N CYS A 451 10.73 9.58 2.60
CA CYS A 451 11.11 9.15 3.95
C CYS A 451 11.22 10.34 4.91
N ASN A 452 11.94 11.41 4.52
CA ASN A 452 12.06 12.62 5.33
C ASN A 452 10.72 13.30 5.59
N LEU A 453 9.80 13.27 4.61
CA LEU A 453 8.46 13.79 4.80
C LEU A 453 7.68 13.00 5.87
N LEU A 454 7.82 11.67 5.90
CA LEU A 454 7.15 10.81 6.87
C LEU A 454 7.77 10.86 8.27
N ASP A 455 9.09 10.91 8.34
CA ASP A 455 9.87 10.86 9.59
C ASP A 455 9.99 12.21 10.27
N ARG A 456 10.28 13.25 9.50
CA ARG A 456 10.63 14.59 10.00
C ARG A 456 9.56 15.63 9.69
N GLY A 457 8.57 15.30 8.87
CA GLY A 457 7.57 16.27 8.40
C GLY A 457 8.15 17.29 7.41
N ALA A 458 9.34 17.04 6.86
CA ALA A 458 10.07 17.98 6.01
C ALA A 458 10.20 17.44 4.58
N TYR A 459 9.78 18.24 3.59
CA TYR A 459 10.06 17.96 2.18
C TYR A 459 11.51 18.37 1.86
N SER A 460 12.44 17.42 2.04
CA SER A 460 13.89 17.62 2.04
C SER A 460 14.62 16.36 1.58
N MET A 461 15.76 16.51 0.90
CA MET A 461 16.62 15.38 0.52
C MET A 461 17.54 14.90 1.66
N ASP A 462 18.03 15.80 2.50
CA ASP A 462 18.95 15.51 3.62
C ASP A 462 18.27 15.48 4.99
N GLY A 463 16.98 15.84 5.04
CA GLY A 463 16.16 15.86 6.25
C GLY A 463 16.26 17.17 7.03
N THR A 464 17.02 18.16 6.55
CA THR A 464 17.23 19.46 7.23
C THR A 464 16.89 20.63 6.31
N HIS A 465 17.36 20.62 5.06
CA HIS A 465 17.16 21.74 4.13
C HIS A 465 15.92 21.49 3.25
N PRO A 466 14.93 22.41 3.24
CA PRO A 466 13.78 22.28 2.36
C PRO A 466 14.18 22.32 0.89
N THR A 467 13.55 21.47 0.08
CA THR A 467 13.86 21.38 -1.35
C THR A 467 12.64 21.56 -2.25
N ALA A 468 12.85 21.99 -3.50
CA ALA A 468 11.89 21.85 -4.60
C ALA A 468 12.48 21.07 -5.79
N PHE A 469 13.58 20.35 -5.59
CA PHE A 469 14.34 19.69 -6.67
C PHE A 469 13.50 18.65 -7.44
N ARG A 470 12.61 17.94 -6.73
CA ARG A 470 11.63 17.02 -7.33
C ARG A 470 10.22 17.58 -7.17
N ALA A 471 9.42 17.46 -8.23
CA ALA A 471 8.01 17.79 -8.20
C ALA A 471 7.25 16.88 -7.19
N PRO A 472 6.21 17.40 -6.51
CA PRO A 472 5.66 16.76 -5.33
C PRO A 472 4.77 15.55 -5.64
N GLY A 473 4.25 15.42 -6.87
CA GLY A 473 3.26 14.38 -7.18
C GLY A 473 3.76 12.97 -6.89
N GLN A 474 4.96 12.64 -7.37
CA GLN A 474 5.55 11.32 -7.16
C GLN A 474 6.03 11.12 -5.71
N THR A 475 6.69 12.10 -5.11
CA THR A 475 7.18 11.99 -3.71
C THR A 475 6.03 11.87 -2.70
N LEU A 476 4.92 12.58 -2.91
CA LEU A 476 3.71 12.45 -2.10
C LEU A 476 3.04 11.08 -2.30
N PHE A 477 2.99 10.57 -3.53
CA PHE A 477 2.51 9.21 -3.80
C PHE A 477 3.37 8.16 -3.10
N LEU A 478 4.70 8.31 -3.15
CA LEU A 478 5.63 7.43 -2.45
C LEU A 478 5.49 7.54 -0.94
N ALA A 479 5.37 8.74 -0.38
CA ALA A 479 5.12 8.94 1.04
C ALA A 479 3.80 8.27 1.48
N ALA A 480 2.74 8.36 0.66
CA ALA A 480 1.50 7.64 0.92
C ALA A 480 1.70 6.12 0.89
N ALA A 481 2.44 5.59 -0.10
CA ALA A 481 2.76 4.16 -0.16
C ALA A 481 3.64 3.69 1.00
N TYR A 482 4.65 4.47 1.39
CA TYR A 482 5.56 4.20 2.52
C TYR A 482 4.91 4.37 3.89
N SER A 483 3.81 5.15 3.98
CA SER A 483 3.00 5.20 5.19
C SER A 483 2.29 3.88 5.48
N LEU A 484 2.11 3.05 4.45
CA LEU A 484 1.66 1.67 4.57
C LEU A 484 2.89 0.77 4.74
N ASP A 485 3.75 0.66 3.73
CA ASP A 485 4.89 -0.25 3.73
C ASP A 485 6.15 0.46 3.23
N ARG A 486 7.15 0.64 4.12
CA ARG A 486 8.42 1.33 3.81
C ARG A 486 9.37 0.54 2.90
N GLY A 487 8.95 -0.58 2.33
CA GLY A 487 9.73 -1.33 1.35
C GLY A 487 9.50 -0.91 -0.10
N LEU A 488 10.55 -0.94 -0.92
CA LEU A 488 10.45 -0.86 -2.39
C LEU A 488 9.45 -1.87 -2.95
N ALA A 489 9.36 -3.06 -2.33
CA ALA A 489 8.38 -4.09 -2.70
C ALA A 489 6.93 -3.58 -2.61
N GLY A 490 6.57 -2.90 -1.51
CA GLY A 490 5.23 -2.35 -1.31
C GLY A 490 4.89 -1.31 -2.38
N VAL A 491 5.80 -0.38 -2.65
CA VAL A 491 5.62 0.63 -3.71
C VAL A 491 5.47 -0.02 -5.09
N ARG A 492 6.29 -1.02 -5.42
CA ARG A 492 6.19 -1.76 -6.69
C ARG A 492 4.82 -2.44 -6.85
N VAL A 493 4.23 -2.96 -5.77
CA VAL A 493 2.85 -3.48 -5.81
C VAL A 493 1.85 -2.34 -6.06
N TRP A 494 1.93 -1.22 -5.34
CA TRP A 494 1.04 -0.08 -5.56
C TRP A 494 1.13 0.48 -6.98
N GLN A 495 2.32 0.59 -7.55
CA GLN A 495 2.51 0.99 -8.94
C GLN A 495 1.96 -0.05 -9.94
N SER A 496 2.13 -1.34 -9.66
CA SER A 496 1.57 -2.41 -10.50
C SER A 496 0.04 -2.36 -10.53
N LEU A 497 -0.60 -2.06 -9.39
CA LEU A 497 -2.05 -1.86 -9.29
C LEU A 497 -2.50 -0.59 -10.02
N LEU A 498 -1.72 0.50 -9.90
CA LEU A 498 -1.98 1.76 -10.61
C LEU A 498 -1.88 1.58 -12.13
N TRP A 499 -0.99 0.71 -12.61
CA TRP A 499 -0.97 0.28 -14.01
C TRP A 499 -2.22 -0.50 -14.44
N GLY A 500 -2.85 -1.27 -13.56
CA GLY A 500 -4.16 -1.86 -13.81
C GLY A 500 -5.23 -0.80 -14.12
N VAL A 501 -5.18 0.33 -13.41
CA VAL A 501 -6.03 1.51 -13.69
C VAL A 501 -5.66 2.13 -15.04
N ALA A 502 -4.36 2.25 -15.37
CA ALA A 502 -3.92 2.76 -16.68
C ALA A 502 -4.43 1.90 -17.86
N ILE A 503 -4.40 0.56 -17.72
CA ILE A 503 -4.92 -0.38 -18.72
C ILE A 503 -6.42 -0.21 -18.91
N TRP A 504 -7.17 -0.06 -17.82
CA TRP A 504 -8.61 0.20 -17.90
C TRP A 504 -8.90 1.58 -18.52
N LEU A 505 -8.17 2.62 -18.12
CA LEU A 505 -8.33 3.96 -18.66
C LEU A 505 -8.00 4.01 -20.16
N SER A 506 -6.98 3.28 -20.63
CA SER A 506 -6.62 3.26 -22.05
C SER A 506 -7.75 2.66 -22.91
N PHE A 507 -8.41 1.60 -22.43
CA PHE A 507 -9.64 1.07 -23.05
C PHE A 507 -10.73 2.15 -23.13
N ARG A 508 -10.98 2.87 -22.02
CA ARG A 508 -12.03 3.90 -21.98
C ARG A 508 -11.71 5.09 -22.88
N VAL A 509 -10.45 5.54 -22.91
CA VAL A 509 -10.00 6.62 -23.78
C VAL A 509 -10.15 6.20 -25.24
N ALA A 510 -9.74 4.99 -25.62
CA ALA A 510 -9.92 4.46 -26.98
C ALA A 510 -11.41 4.47 -27.39
N ARG A 511 -12.32 4.04 -26.50
CA ARG A 511 -13.77 4.09 -26.75
C ARG A 511 -14.27 5.51 -27.01
N GLU A 512 -13.92 6.47 -26.15
CA GLU A 512 -14.35 7.87 -26.30
C GLU A 512 -13.70 8.55 -27.52
N MET A 513 -12.54 8.06 -27.96
CA MET A 513 -11.87 8.47 -29.20
C MET A 513 -12.61 7.95 -30.47
N GLY A 514 -13.53 6.99 -30.32
CA GLY A 514 -14.31 6.42 -31.41
C GLY A 514 -13.86 5.02 -31.85
N ALA A 515 -12.98 4.37 -31.10
CA ALA A 515 -12.60 2.99 -31.37
C ALA A 515 -13.76 2.03 -31.09
N SER A 516 -13.83 0.95 -31.89
CA SER A 516 -14.72 -0.18 -31.61
C SER A 516 -14.37 -0.82 -30.27
N GLU A 517 -15.28 -1.62 -29.71
CA GLU A 517 -15.01 -2.34 -28.46
C GLU A 517 -13.78 -3.26 -28.56
N ARG A 518 -13.61 -3.93 -29.71
CA ARG A 518 -12.45 -4.79 -29.99
C ARG A 518 -11.15 -4.00 -30.15
N ALA A 519 -11.16 -2.91 -30.92
CA ALA A 519 -9.99 -2.03 -31.04
C ALA A 519 -9.59 -1.40 -29.68
N SER A 520 -10.56 -1.10 -28.83
CA SER A 520 -10.30 -0.61 -27.47
C SER A 520 -9.67 -1.70 -26.60
N LEU A 521 -10.10 -2.96 -26.75
CA LEU A 521 -9.49 -4.11 -26.08
C LEU A 521 -8.06 -4.34 -26.57
N TRP A 522 -7.80 -4.23 -27.87
CA TRP A 522 -6.44 -4.29 -28.43
C TRP A 522 -5.53 -3.20 -27.88
N THR A 523 -6.07 -1.98 -27.69
CA THR A 523 -5.34 -0.88 -27.04
C THR A 523 -4.95 -1.26 -25.61
N ALA A 524 -5.90 -1.76 -24.82
CA ALA A 524 -5.63 -2.20 -23.45
C ALA A 524 -4.64 -3.37 -23.39
N ALA A 525 -4.75 -4.33 -24.31
CA ALA A 525 -3.84 -5.46 -24.41
C ALA A 525 -2.41 -5.00 -24.74
N ALA A 526 -2.26 -4.07 -25.69
CA ALA A 526 -0.96 -3.47 -26.01
C ALA A 526 -0.35 -2.78 -24.78
N VAL A 527 -1.10 -1.95 -24.06
CA VAL A 527 -0.65 -1.30 -22.80
C VAL A 527 -0.29 -2.33 -21.72
N ALA A 528 -1.04 -3.44 -21.63
CA ALA A 528 -0.82 -4.47 -20.63
C ALA A 528 0.52 -5.18 -20.81
N VAL A 529 0.93 -5.46 -22.07
CA VAL A 529 2.15 -6.21 -22.39
C VAL A 529 3.33 -5.34 -22.83
N TYR A 530 3.15 -4.01 -22.94
CA TYR A 530 4.19 -3.12 -23.44
C TYR A 530 5.44 -3.14 -22.53
N PRO A 531 6.62 -3.60 -23.03
CA PRO A 531 7.80 -3.84 -22.18
C PRO A 531 8.25 -2.62 -21.37
N VAL A 532 8.19 -1.42 -21.95
CA VAL A 532 8.57 -0.17 -21.26
C VAL A 532 7.65 0.12 -20.07
N TYR A 533 6.35 -0.18 -20.20
CA TYR A 533 5.38 -0.02 -19.11
C TYR A 533 5.53 -1.08 -18.03
N VAL A 534 5.92 -2.30 -18.40
CA VAL A 534 6.26 -3.36 -17.44
C VAL A 534 7.51 -2.94 -16.65
N TYR A 535 8.54 -2.47 -17.35
CA TYR A 535 9.78 -1.97 -16.76
C TYR A 535 9.52 -0.85 -15.73
N ALA A 536 8.72 0.16 -16.12
CA ALA A 536 8.48 1.33 -15.27
C ALA A 536 7.79 0.99 -13.94
N ALA A 537 7.00 -0.08 -13.87
CA ALA A 537 6.40 -0.55 -12.61
C ALA A 537 7.45 -0.94 -11.56
N GLY A 538 8.65 -1.31 -11.99
CA GLY A 538 9.77 -1.67 -11.12
C GLY A 538 10.60 -0.49 -10.59
N THR A 539 10.41 0.71 -11.14
CA THR A 539 11.20 1.92 -10.83
C THR A 539 10.41 2.90 -9.96
N LEU A 540 11.07 3.77 -9.18
CA LEU A 540 10.39 4.86 -8.46
C LEU A 540 10.10 6.11 -9.32
N PHE A 541 10.16 5.99 -10.64
CA PHE A 541 9.92 7.12 -11.54
C PHE A 541 8.45 7.60 -11.54
N PRO A 542 8.22 8.89 -11.84
CA PRO A 542 6.88 9.49 -11.92
C PRO A 542 5.97 8.91 -13.02
N MET A 543 6.49 8.06 -13.91
CA MET A 543 5.82 7.68 -15.15
C MET A 543 4.49 6.96 -14.94
N THR A 544 4.40 6.10 -13.92
CA THR A 544 3.16 5.35 -13.63
C THR A 544 2.04 6.30 -13.22
N LEU A 545 2.29 7.13 -12.20
CA LEU A 545 1.32 8.11 -11.70
C LEU A 545 0.95 9.13 -12.78
N PHE A 546 1.95 9.63 -13.51
CA PHE A 546 1.74 10.59 -14.57
C PHE A 546 0.89 10.02 -15.71
N THR A 547 1.14 8.78 -16.15
CA THR A 547 0.36 8.12 -17.22
C THR A 547 -1.10 7.94 -16.82
N VAL A 548 -1.37 7.53 -15.58
CA VAL A 548 -2.75 7.42 -15.06
C VAL A 548 -3.43 8.78 -15.01
N ALA A 549 -2.75 9.80 -14.47
CA ALA A 549 -3.29 11.15 -14.37
C ALA A 549 -3.59 11.75 -15.77
N LEU A 550 -2.68 11.56 -16.73
CA LEU A 550 -2.84 12.00 -18.11
C LEU A 550 -4.00 11.28 -18.81
N LEU A 551 -4.13 9.96 -18.67
CA LEU A 551 -5.24 9.20 -19.25
C LEU A 551 -6.59 9.56 -18.62
N ALA A 552 -6.64 9.77 -17.29
CA ALA A 552 -7.83 10.23 -16.60
C ALA A 552 -8.22 11.65 -17.06
N GLY A 553 -7.25 12.55 -17.16
CA GLY A 553 -7.41 13.91 -17.68
C GLY A 553 -8.02 13.90 -19.09
N THR A 554 -7.43 13.13 -19.99
CA THR A 554 -7.91 12.98 -21.37
C THR A 554 -9.29 12.35 -21.44
N LEU A 555 -9.57 11.32 -20.63
CA LEU A 555 -10.90 10.70 -20.57
C LEU A 555 -11.97 11.72 -20.16
N GLY A 556 -11.67 12.57 -19.17
CA GLY A 556 -12.55 13.67 -18.76
C GLY A 556 -12.79 14.66 -19.91
N LEU A 557 -11.73 15.11 -20.59
CA LEU A 557 -11.84 16.06 -21.71
C LEU A 557 -12.66 15.49 -22.88
N LEU A 558 -12.43 14.23 -23.25
CA LEU A 558 -13.20 13.58 -24.31
C LEU A 558 -14.68 13.43 -23.93
N ARG A 559 -14.98 13.14 -22.65
CA ARG A 559 -16.36 13.08 -22.18
C ARG A 559 -17.04 14.43 -22.21
N ILE A 560 -16.36 15.52 -21.82
CA ILE A 560 -16.89 16.89 -21.95
C ILE A 560 -17.17 17.19 -23.42
N TYR A 561 -16.23 16.85 -24.30
CA TYR A 561 -16.40 17.01 -25.75
C TYR A 561 -17.63 16.24 -26.26
N ASN A 562 -17.84 15.01 -25.79
CA ASN A 562 -18.99 14.17 -26.10
C ASN A 562 -20.28 14.57 -25.32
N GLY A 563 -20.25 15.64 -24.50
CA GLY A 563 -21.43 16.24 -23.87
C GLY A 563 -21.67 15.93 -22.39
N ALA A 564 -20.74 15.28 -21.71
CA ALA A 564 -20.83 15.02 -20.27
C ALA A 564 -20.59 16.27 -19.43
N GLY A 565 -21.29 16.36 -18.29
CA GLY A 565 -21.26 17.51 -17.38
C GLY A 565 -20.19 17.43 -16.28
N ARG A 566 -20.59 17.77 -15.05
CA ARG A 566 -19.69 18.03 -13.89
C ARG A 566 -18.70 16.90 -13.57
N SER A 567 -19.12 15.63 -13.64
CA SER A 567 -18.23 14.50 -13.33
C SER A 567 -17.04 14.40 -14.29
N ALA A 568 -17.22 14.79 -15.55
CA ALA A 568 -16.14 14.82 -16.54
C ALA A 568 -15.19 15.99 -16.31
N VAL A 569 -15.69 17.15 -15.86
CA VAL A 569 -14.88 18.30 -15.42
C VAL A 569 -14.00 17.93 -14.22
N ILE A 570 -14.57 17.25 -13.22
CA ILE A 570 -13.81 16.79 -12.05
C ILE A 570 -12.71 15.82 -12.49
N LEU A 571 -13.04 14.83 -13.32
CA LEU A 571 -12.07 13.86 -13.82
C LEU A 571 -10.95 14.53 -14.64
N ALA A 572 -11.30 15.45 -15.53
CA ALA A 572 -10.34 16.19 -16.35
C ALA A 572 -9.44 17.10 -15.49
N GLY A 573 -10.02 17.94 -14.65
CA GLY A 573 -9.29 18.89 -13.81
C GLY A 573 -8.38 18.19 -12.80
N THR A 574 -8.86 17.13 -12.15
CA THR A 574 -8.03 16.33 -11.23
C THR A 574 -6.90 15.62 -11.97
N GLY A 575 -7.17 14.99 -13.12
CA GLY A 575 -6.14 14.33 -13.92
C GLY A 575 -5.05 15.30 -14.38
N MET A 576 -5.44 16.49 -14.87
CA MET A 576 -4.49 17.53 -15.29
C MET A 576 -3.72 18.13 -14.13
N GLY A 577 -4.36 18.37 -12.98
CA GLY A 577 -3.73 18.91 -11.78
C GLY A 577 -2.69 17.95 -11.19
N VAL A 578 -3.09 16.69 -10.94
CA VAL A 578 -2.17 15.65 -10.44
C VAL A 578 -1.04 15.37 -11.43
N GLY A 579 -1.36 15.33 -12.73
CA GLY A 579 -0.36 15.17 -13.78
C GLY A 579 0.67 16.31 -13.78
N THR A 580 0.23 17.56 -13.58
CA THR A 580 1.11 18.74 -13.48
C THR A 580 1.97 18.72 -12.22
N LEU A 581 1.42 18.31 -11.07
CA LEU A 581 2.20 18.11 -9.84
C LEU A 581 3.24 16.99 -9.98
N THR A 582 3.02 16.04 -10.89
CA THR A 582 3.92 14.92 -11.13
C THR A 582 5.00 15.28 -12.16
N ILE A 583 4.61 15.93 -13.26
CA ILE A 583 5.50 16.46 -14.29
C ILE A 583 4.99 17.87 -14.69
N PRO A 584 5.65 18.95 -14.23
CA PRO A 584 5.20 20.34 -14.45
C PRO A 584 5.00 20.73 -15.93
N TYR A 585 5.70 20.05 -16.84
CA TYR A 585 5.59 20.25 -18.29
C TYR A 585 4.21 19.92 -18.87
N LEU A 586 3.31 19.27 -18.11
CA LEU A 586 1.94 19.06 -18.53
C LEU A 586 1.09 20.34 -18.51
N LEU A 587 1.44 21.35 -17.70
CA LEU A 587 0.59 22.55 -17.54
C LEU A 587 0.25 23.25 -18.86
N PRO A 588 1.20 23.53 -19.78
CA PRO A 588 0.87 24.10 -21.09
C PRO A 588 -0.06 23.20 -21.91
N ALA A 589 0.18 21.88 -21.89
CA ALA A 589 -0.67 20.91 -22.58
C ALA A 589 -2.09 20.88 -21.99
N ALA A 590 -2.24 20.99 -20.67
CA ALA A 590 -3.54 21.03 -20.01
C ALA A 590 -4.33 22.30 -20.38
N LEU A 591 -3.67 23.46 -20.45
CA LEU A 591 -4.28 24.71 -20.89
C LEU A 591 -4.72 24.63 -22.35
N LEU A 592 -3.84 24.17 -23.25
CA LEU A 592 -4.18 24.00 -24.67
C LEU A 592 -5.28 22.94 -24.89
N ALA A 593 -5.29 21.86 -24.11
CA ALA A 593 -6.32 20.84 -24.17
C ALA A 593 -7.67 21.32 -23.60
N ALA A 594 -7.66 22.27 -22.66
CA ALA A 594 -8.88 22.96 -22.25
C ALA A 594 -9.41 23.90 -23.34
N LEU A 595 -8.52 24.65 -24.02
CA LEU A 595 -8.88 25.49 -25.16
C LEU A 595 -9.42 24.68 -26.35
N TRP A 596 -8.94 23.44 -26.53
CA TRP A 596 -9.42 22.50 -27.54
C TRP A 596 -10.93 22.19 -27.45
N LEU A 597 -11.53 22.27 -26.25
CA LEU A 597 -12.98 22.11 -26.08
C LEU A 597 -13.80 23.19 -26.84
N GLY A 598 -13.17 24.33 -27.15
CA GLY A 598 -13.71 25.39 -27.97
C GLY A 598 -14.79 26.22 -27.29
N ARG A 599 -15.28 27.26 -28.01
CA ARG A 599 -16.23 28.25 -27.47
C ARG A 599 -17.54 27.67 -26.98
N ARG A 600 -17.98 26.50 -27.45
CA ARG A 600 -19.25 25.87 -27.02
C ARG A 600 -19.18 25.23 -25.63
N ARG A 601 -17.98 24.94 -25.12
CA ARG A 601 -17.73 24.25 -23.83
C ARG A 601 -16.80 25.04 -22.92
N TRP A 602 -16.83 26.37 -23.03
CA TRP A 602 -15.89 27.25 -22.34
C TRP A 602 -16.05 27.23 -20.82
N ARG A 603 -17.27 26.99 -20.31
CA ARG A 603 -17.54 26.89 -18.86
C ARG A 603 -16.92 25.63 -18.27
N GLU A 604 -17.06 24.52 -18.98
CA GLU A 604 -16.43 23.25 -18.61
C GLU A 604 -14.90 23.35 -18.72
N ALA A 605 -14.38 23.97 -19.78
CA ALA A 605 -12.96 24.25 -19.93
C ALA A 605 -12.40 25.11 -18.78
N LEU A 606 -13.10 26.18 -18.42
CA LEU A 606 -12.75 27.03 -17.27
C LEU A 606 -12.79 26.23 -15.97
N GLY A 607 -13.79 25.36 -15.78
CA GLY A 607 -13.87 24.48 -14.63
C GLY A 607 -12.70 23.49 -14.54
N VAL A 608 -12.24 22.94 -15.67
CA VAL A 608 -11.06 22.05 -15.73
C VAL A 608 -9.81 22.81 -15.32
N VAL A 609 -9.59 24.00 -15.90
CA VAL A 609 -8.42 24.83 -15.58
C VAL A 609 -8.45 25.28 -14.13
N ALA A 610 -9.59 25.77 -13.63
CA ALA A 610 -9.74 26.21 -12.25
C ALA A 610 -9.44 25.07 -11.26
N LEU A 611 -10.00 23.88 -11.48
CA LEU A 611 -9.75 22.72 -10.61
C LEU A 611 -8.28 22.27 -10.67
N ALA A 612 -7.68 22.23 -11.86
CA ALA A 612 -6.27 21.90 -12.01
C ALA A 612 -5.37 22.91 -11.27
N LEU A 613 -5.67 24.21 -11.37
CA LEU A 613 -4.95 25.26 -10.66
C LEU A 613 -5.13 25.17 -9.14
N VAL A 614 -6.33 24.89 -8.64
CA VAL A 614 -6.57 24.68 -7.19
C VAL A 614 -5.73 23.52 -6.64
N ILE A 615 -5.58 22.44 -7.41
CA ILE A 615 -4.75 21.30 -7.02
C ILE A 615 -3.26 21.66 -7.06
N VAL A 616 -2.83 22.45 -8.05
CA VAL A 616 -1.41 22.80 -8.26
C VAL A 616 -0.94 23.90 -7.32
N ALA A 617 -1.77 24.92 -7.05
CA ALA A 617 -1.41 26.16 -6.37
C ALA A 617 -0.74 26.03 -4.99
N PRO A 618 -1.09 25.05 -4.12
CA PRO A 618 -0.42 24.90 -2.83
C PRO A 618 1.09 24.70 -2.94
N TRP A 619 1.56 24.09 -4.02
CA TRP A 619 2.98 23.79 -4.21
C TRP A 619 3.86 25.03 -4.46
N PRO A 620 3.63 25.86 -5.48
CA PRO A 620 4.41 27.08 -5.67
C PRO A 620 4.22 28.07 -4.51
N LEU A 621 3.06 28.10 -3.84
CA LEU A 621 2.87 28.91 -2.62
C LEU A 621 3.79 28.45 -1.48
N ARG A 622 3.91 27.14 -1.26
CA ARG A 622 4.88 26.59 -0.30
C ARG A 622 6.31 26.95 -0.70
N ASN A 623 6.66 26.84 -1.98
CA ASN A 623 8.01 27.14 -2.44
C ASN A 623 8.33 28.63 -2.31
N TRP A 624 7.34 29.51 -2.48
CA TRP A 624 7.52 30.92 -2.20
C TRP A 624 7.79 31.18 -0.71
N ALA A 625 7.02 30.55 0.17
CA ALA A 625 7.18 30.71 1.62
C ALA A 625 8.53 30.16 2.14
N VAL A 626 9.08 29.12 1.51
CA VAL A 626 10.25 28.40 2.04
C VAL A 626 11.54 28.67 1.27
N LEU A 627 11.46 28.86 -0.05
CA LEU A 627 12.61 29.09 -0.94
C LEU A 627 12.69 30.53 -1.47
N GLY A 628 11.68 31.36 -1.17
CA GLY A 628 11.61 32.75 -1.60
C GLY A 628 11.08 32.98 -3.02
N GLU A 629 10.74 31.92 -3.77
CA GLU A 629 10.17 32.03 -5.12
C GLU A 629 9.04 31.01 -5.42
N PRO A 630 8.01 31.40 -6.20
CA PRO A 630 6.89 30.53 -6.56
C PRO A 630 7.25 29.56 -7.71
N VAL A 631 8.33 28.79 -7.57
CA VAL A 631 8.78 27.83 -8.57
C VAL A 631 8.01 26.51 -8.50
N MET A 632 7.80 25.85 -9.64
CA MET A 632 7.22 24.50 -9.69
C MET A 632 8.23 23.40 -9.39
N GLY A 633 9.52 23.67 -9.59
CA GLY A 633 10.62 22.82 -9.17
C GLY A 633 11.97 23.40 -9.60
N THR A 634 13.03 23.05 -8.87
CA THR A 634 14.40 23.56 -9.04
C THR A 634 15.29 22.61 -9.87
N GLN A 635 14.70 21.98 -10.88
CA GLN A 635 15.40 21.12 -11.85
C GLN A 635 15.21 21.59 -13.31
N GLN A 636 14.32 22.56 -13.55
CA GLN A 636 13.88 22.90 -14.89
C GLN A 636 15.00 23.58 -15.67
N TRP A 637 15.70 24.52 -15.03
CA TRP A 637 16.84 25.21 -15.63
C TRP A 637 18.07 24.33 -15.71
N LEU A 638 18.28 23.42 -14.75
CA LEU A 638 19.29 22.37 -14.88
C LEU A 638 19.04 21.49 -16.11
N CYS A 639 17.80 21.04 -16.32
CA CYS A 639 17.41 20.27 -17.50
C CYS A 639 17.56 21.07 -18.81
N PHE A 640 17.23 22.36 -18.77
CA PHE A 640 17.45 23.27 -19.89
C PHE A 640 18.94 23.44 -20.20
N TRP A 641 19.78 23.65 -19.19
CA TRP A 641 21.22 23.81 -19.34
C TRP A 641 21.89 22.56 -19.91
N TYR A 642 21.53 21.36 -19.45
CA TYR A 642 22.04 20.11 -20.02
C TYR A 642 21.79 19.96 -21.52
N GLY A 643 20.74 20.60 -22.04
CA GLY A 643 20.42 20.62 -23.44
C GLY A 643 21.04 21.75 -24.25
N ASN A 644 21.57 22.79 -23.60
CA ASN A 644 21.96 24.05 -24.23
C ASN A 644 23.25 24.58 -23.61
N ASN A 645 24.34 23.85 -23.80
CA ASN A 645 25.69 24.24 -23.42
C ASN A 645 26.68 23.83 -24.53
N PRO A 646 27.94 24.29 -24.51
CA PRO A 646 28.93 24.02 -25.56
C PRO A 646 29.16 22.54 -25.87
N GLN A 647 28.94 21.67 -24.90
CA GLN A 647 29.16 20.23 -25.02
C GLN A 647 27.84 19.44 -25.15
N ALA A 648 26.70 20.13 -25.18
CA ALA A 648 25.42 19.51 -25.44
C ALA A 648 25.40 18.94 -26.87
N THR A 649 24.89 17.73 -26.99
CA THR A 649 24.63 17.02 -28.23
C THR A 649 23.13 16.73 -28.32
N GLY A 650 22.67 16.32 -29.50
CA GLY A 650 21.31 15.82 -29.67
C GLY A 650 20.96 14.60 -28.80
N PHE A 651 21.97 13.98 -28.18
CA PHE A 651 21.91 12.74 -27.41
C PHE A 651 22.41 12.92 -25.96
N SER A 652 22.58 14.17 -25.53
CA SER A 652 23.07 14.50 -24.21
C SER A 652 22.13 14.01 -23.10
N GLY A 653 22.67 13.32 -22.10
CA GLY A 653 21.94 12.88 -20.90
C GLY A 653 22.17 13.79 -19.69
N SER A 654 21.77 13.33 -18.50
CA SER A 654 21.78 14.13 -17.27
C SER A 654 23.07 14.04 -16.43
N LYS A 655 24.11 13.37 -16.94
CA LYS A 655 25.44 13.28 -16.27
C LYS A 655 26.54 14.00 -17.04
N ILE A 656 26.19 15.06 -17.76
CA ILE A 656 27.17 15.92 -18.43
C ILE A 656 27.77 16.83 -17.34
N ARG A 657 28.51 16.24 -16.40
CA ARG A 657 29.46 16.98 -15.57
C ARG A 657 30.76 17.00 -16.35
N LEU A 658 30.78 17.85 -17.37
CA LEU A 658 31.96 17.98 -18.21
C LEU A 658 32.88 19.04 -17.63
N GLU A 659 34.16 18.83 -17.91
CA GLU A 659 35.25 19.65 -17.41
C GLU A 659 35.35 21.01 -18.12
N PRO A 660 35.86 22.03 -17.40
CA PRO A 660 36.28 21.96 -16.00
C PRO A 660 35.12 22.07 -15.01
N ALA A 661 35.13 21.24 -13.97
CA ALA A 661 34.15 21.30 -12.88
C ALA A 661 34.13 22.67 -12.17
N GLU A 662 35.20 23.45 -12.27
CA GLU A 662 35.39 24.71 -11.56
C GLU A 662 34.62 25.89 -12.15
N THR A 663 34.32 25.92 -13.45
CA THR A 663 33.72 27.11 -14.09
C THR A 663 32.20 27.16 -13.98
N VAL A 664 31.55 26.00 -13.93
CA VAL A 664 30.08 25.88 -13.87
C VAL A 664 29.63 25.20 -12.59
N TRP A 665 30.19 24.04 -12.26
CA TRP A 665 29.68 23.22 -11.15
C TRP A 665 30.08 23.77 -9.78
N ALA A 666 31.28 24.32 -9.60
CA ALA A 666 31.65 24.93 -8.32
C ALA A 666 30.80 26.17 -7.99
N PRO A 667 30.58 27.15 -8.90
CA PRO A 667 29.66 28.26 -8.67
C PRO A 667 28.21 27.80 -8.48
N TYR A 668 27.76 26.82 -9.28
CA TYR A 668 26.42 26.24 -9.13
C TYR A 668 26.24 25.57 -7.76
N ASP A 669 27.15 24.69 -7.35
CA ASP A 669 27.07 23.96 -6.08
C ASP A 669 27.16 24.93 -4.90
N ALA A 670 28.00 25.97 -5.00
CA ALA A 670 28.07 27.03 -3.99
C ALA A 670 26.73 27.79 -3.88
N ALA A 671 26.16 28.22 -5.01
CA ALA A 671 24.86 28.90 -5.03
C ALA A 671 23.73 27.98 -4.53
N PHE A 672 23.69 26.73 -5.00
CA PHE A 672 22.67 25.74 -4.66
C PHE A 672 22.66 25.40 -3.16
N ARG A 673 23.83 25.34 -2.51
CA ARG A 673 23.93 25.14 -1.04
C ARG A 673 23.35 26.29 -0.23
N THR A 674 23.43 27.52 -0.74
CA THR A 674 22.84 28.69 -0.06
C THR A 674 21.34 28.78 -0.28
N ASN A 675 20.91 28.59 -1.54
CA ASN A 675 19.52 28.56 -1.96
C ASN A 675 19.44 27.83 -3.31
N GLU A 676 18.67 26.75 -3.39
CA GLU A 676 18.49 25.97 -4.63
C GLU A 676 18.08 26.85 -5.82
N VAL A 677 17.27 27.88 -5.56
CA VAL A 677 16.79 28.84 -6.56
C VAL A 677 17.93 29.68 -7.12
N ALA A 678 18.94 30.01 -6.32
CA ALA A 678 20.12 30.74 -6.78
C ALA A 678 20.95 29.89 -7.76
N GLY A 679 21.10 28.59 -7.49
CA GLY A 679 21.74 27.65 -8.41
C GLY A 679 21.00 27.55 -9.75
N GLU A 680 19.67 27.47 -9.73
CA GLU A 680 18.85 27.47 -10.95
C GLU A 680 18.96 28.77 -11.75
N ARG A 681 19.04 29.94 -11.10
CA ARG A 681 19.26 31.23 -11.77
C ARG A 681 20.61 31.28 -12.47
N PHE A 682 21.68 30.78 -11.83
CA PHE A 682 23.00 30.69 -12.45
C PHE A 682 22.97 29.87 -13.74
N LEU A 683 22.40 28.65 -13.69
CA LEU A 683 22.29 27.78 -14.88
C LEU A 683 21.38 28.36 -15.96
N ARG A 684 20.29 29.02 -15.56
CA ARG A 684 19.42 29.74 -16.50
C ARG A 684 20.21 30.79 -17.27
N ASP A 685 20.91 31.66 -16.55
CA ASP A 685 21.58 32.81 -17.16
C ASP A 685 22.73 32.35 -18.06
N ASP A 686 23.46 31.30 -17.66
CA ASP A 686 24.51 30.69 -18.47
C ASP A 686 23.97 30.02 -19.75
N ALA A 687 22.92 29.20 -19.64
CA ALA A 687 22.33 28.56 -20.83
C ALA A 687 21.67 29.57 -21.76
N LEU A 688 21.02 30.62 -21.24
CA LEU A 688 20.46 31.68 -22.07
C LEU A 688 21.54 32.49 -22.78
N ARG A 689 22.70 32.69 -22.14
CA ARG A 689 23.87 33.30 -22.80
C ARG A 689 24.31 32.45 -23.99
N TYR A 690 24.50 31.14 -23.78
CA TYR A 690 24.88 30.21 -24.84
C TYR A 690 23.86 30.18 -26.00
N VAL A 691 22.56 30.17 -25.71
CA VAL A 691 21.50 30.19 -26.73
C VAL A 691 21.54 31.46 -27.58
N ARG A 692 21.83 32.61 -26.96
CA ARG A 692 21.95 33.90 -27.66
C ARG A 692 23.23 33.98 -28.51
N GLU A 693 24.33 33.44 -28.03
CA GLU A 693 25.63 33.43 -28.72
C GLU A 693 25.66 32.42 -29.87
N HIS A 694 24.90 31.32 -29.77
CA HIS A 694 24.90 30.22 -30.75
C HIS A 694 23.48 29.81 -31.21
N PRO A 695 22.69 30.71 -31.81
CA PRO A 695 21.29 30.43 -32.17
C PRO A 695 21.14 29.32 -33.22
N GLY A 696 22.03 29.28 -34.23
CA GLY A 696 22.00 28.25 -35.28
C GLY A 696 22.32 26.85 -34.74
N HIS A 697 23.36 26.72 -33.91
CA HIS A 697 23.69 25.46 -33.26
C HIS A 697 22.60 25.02 -32.28
N THR A 698 22.02 25.96 -31.52
CA THR A 698 20.89 25.69 -30.62
C THR A 698 19.69 25.14 -31.38
N ALA A 699 19.29 25.76 -32.49
CA ALA A 699 18.16 25.30 -33.30
C ALA A 699 18.40 23.87 -33.84
N TRP A 700 19.63 23.59 -34.28
CA TRP A 700 20.04 22.25 -34.68
C TRP A 700 20.01 21.24 -33.53
N LEU A 701 20.47 21.61 -32.33
CA LEU A 701 20.36 20.78 -31.12
C LEU A 701 18.91 20.48 -30.78
N TRP A 702 18.02 21.47 -30.86
CA TRP A 702 16.58 21.28 -30.61
C TRP A 702 15.95 20.33 -31.63
N ALA A 703 16.27 20.49 -32.92
CA ALA A 703 15.80 19.57 -33.96
C ALA A 703 16.30 18.14 -33.73
N ARG A 704 17.58 17.97 -33.37
CA ARG A 704 18.14 16.64 -33.06
C ARG A 704 17.51 16.02 -31.81
N LYS A 705 17.27 16.80 -30.75
CA LYS A 705 16.60 16.32 -29.53
C LYS A 705 15.14 15.93 -29.79
N ALA A 706 14.43 16.69 -30.63
CA ALA A 706 13.09 16.35 -31.09
C ALA A 706 13.09 15.01 -31.85
N ALA A 707 14.02 14.81 -32.79
CA ALA A 707 14.17 13.55 -33.51
C ALA A 707 14.56 12.39 -32.57
N ASN A 708 15.45 12.65 -31.61
CA ASN A 708 15.89 11.64 -30.63
C ASN A 708 14.75 11.12 -29.76
N LEU A 709 13.73 11.94 -29.51
CA LEU A 709 12.57 11.55 -28.69
C LEU A 709 11.82 10.35 -29.30
N PHE A 710 11.80 10.24 -30.63
CA PHE A 710 11.10 9.18 -31.38
C PHE A 710 12.03 8.06 -31.85
N ARG A 711 13.26 8.00 -31.36
CA ARG A 711 14.20 6.95 -31.75
C ARG A 711 13.72 5.58 -31.25
N LEU A 712 13.98 4.55 -32.06
CA LEU A 712 13.58 3.16 -31.78
C LEU A 712 14.32 2.55 -30.60
N TRP A 713 15.53 3.01 -30.33
CA TRP A 713 16.29 2.70 -29.14
C TRP A 713 16.89 3.99 -28.56
N PRO A 714 16.92 4.15 -27.23
CA PRO A 714 17.54 5.28 -26.56
C PRO A 714 19.06 5.26 -26.77
N GLU A 715 19.62 6.41 -27.18
CA GLU A 715 21.06 6.65 -27.14
C GLU A 715 21.27 7.92 -26.32
N THR A 716 21.79 7.78 -25.10
CA THR A 716 22.25 8.93 -24.31
C THR A 716 23.75 8.82 -24.11
N GLN A 717 24.48 9.92 -24.33
CA GLN A 717 25.94 9.97 -24.22
C GLN A 717 26.47 9.56 -22.83
N THR A 718 25.65 9.72 -21.79
CA THR A 718 26.14 9.60 -20.40
C THR A 718 26.04 8.19 -19.81
N GLN A 719 25.11 7.35 -20.28
CA GLN A 719 25.00 5.93 -19.90
C GLN A 719 24.21 5.22 -21.01
N ASN A 720 24.90 4.55 -21.91
CA ASN A 720 24.24 3.80 -22.98
C ASN A 720 23.89 2.40 -22.45
N ILE A 721 22.63 2.14 -22.11
CA ILE A 721 22.16 0.81 -21.66
C ILE A 721 21.99 -0.12 -22.88
N TYR A 722 21.89 0.46 -24.08
CA TYR A 722 21.73 -0.24 -25.36
C TYR A 722 23.08 -0.43 -26.06
N THR A 723 24.08 -0.92 -25.31
CA THR A 723 25.43 -1.18 -25.85
C THR A 723 25.46 -2.37 -26.80
N THR A 724 24.55 -3.33 -26.63
CA THR A 724 24.50 -4.56 -27.44
C THR A 724 23.49 -4.44 -28.58
N TRP A 725 23.77 -5.14 -29.68
CA TRP A 725 22.83 -5.23 -30.81
C TRP A 725 21.49 -5.86 -30.41
N VAL A 726 21.51 -6.80 -29.45
CA VAL A 726 20.30 -7.44 -28.89
C VAL A 726 19.42 -6.42 -28.18
N ALA A 727 20.01 -5.54 -27.34
CA ALA A 727 19.25 -4.49 -26.67
C ALA A 727 18.65 -3.51 -27.68
N LYS A 728 19.41 -3.12 -28.71
CA LYS A 728 18.91 -2.24 -29.79
C LYS A 728 17.75 -2.89 -30.56
N LEU A 729 17.87 -4.18 -30.89
CA LEU A 729 16.82 -4.95 -31.54
C LEU A 729 15.58 -5.06 -30.64
N ALA A 730 15.74 -5.32 -29.34
CA ALA A 730 14.64 -5.38 -28.39
C ALA A 730 13.90 -4.02 -28.26
N GLY A 731 14.64 -2.91 -28.23
CA GLY A 731 14.06 -1.56 -28.26
C GLY A 731 13.26 -1.32 -29.55
N ALA A 732 13.86 -1.66 -30.71
CA ALA A 732 13.22 -1.50 -32.01
C ALA A 732 11.95 -2.36 -32.16
N LEU A 733 11.98 -3.62 -31.72
CA LEU A 733 10.83 -4.51 -31.75
C LEU A 733 9.75 -4.12 -30.73
N SER A 734 10.10 -3.37 -29.68
CA SER A 734 9.15 -2.86 -28.71
C SER A 734 8.41 -1.62 -29.24
N PHE A 735 9.14 -0.55 -29.56
CA PHE A 735 8.52 0.73 -29.93
C PHE A 735 8.24 0.87 -31.43
N GLY A 736 9.06 0.27 -32.30
CA GLY A 736 8.93 0.39 -33.76
C GLY A 736 7.55 0.01 -34.30
N PRO A 737 6.98 -1.15 -33.92
CA PRO A 737 5.62 -1.51 -34.33
C PRO A 737 4.55 -0.52 -33.84
N VAL A 738 4.68 -0.03 -32.60
CA VAL A 738 3.73 0.96 -32.03
C VAL A 738 3.78 2.26 -32.81
N LEU A 739 4.99 2.76 -33.11
CA LEU A 739 5.19 3.98 -33.88
C LEU A 739 4.67 3.83 -35.31
N LEU A 740 5.09 2.78 -36.02
CA LEU A 740 4.72 2.56 -37.43
C LEU A 740 3.21 2.38 -37.59
N LEU A 741 2.60 1.47 -36.83
CA LEU A 741 1.16 1.21 -36.92
C LEU A 741 0.35 2.40 -36.38
N GLY A 742 0.85 3.11 -35.38
CA GLY A 742 0.20 4.31 -34.84
C GLY A 742 0.13 5.43 -35.88
N LEU A 743 1.24 5.73 -36.55
CA LEU A 743 1.31 6.73 -37.61
C LEU A 743 0.49 6.32 -38.85
N LEU A 744 0.58 5.06 -39.29
CA LEU A 744 -0.24 4.56 -40.40
C LEU A 744 -1.73 4.59 -40.08
N GLY A 745 -2.09 4.23 -38.85
CA GLY A 745 -3.48 4.27 -38.36
C GLY A 745 -3.99 5.70 -38.31
N TRP A 746 -3.16 6.65 -37.88
CA TRP A 746 -3.48 8.07 -37.91
C TRP A 746 -3.72 8.57 -39.34
N TRP A 747 -2.78 8.26 -40.25
CA TRP A 747 -2.83 8.71 -41.64
C TRP A 747 -4.04 8.14 -42.41
N ARG A 748 -4.40 6.87 -42.20
CA ARG A 748 -5.57 6.23 -42.82
C ARG A 748 -6.92 6.61 -42.20
N GLY A 749 -7.02 7.77 -41.56
CA GLY A 749 -8.26 8.26 -40.96
C GLY A 749 -8.72 7.38 -39.79
N GLY A 750 -7.77 6.94 -38.96
CA GLY A 750 -8.04 6.21 -37.72
C GLY A 750 -8.99 6.97 -36.80
N LEU A 751 -8.83 8.28 -36.71
CA LEU A 751 -9.48 9.14 -35.74
C LEU A 751 -10.16 10.34 -36.42
N ASP A 752 -11.24 10.84 -35.80
CA ASP A 752 -11.83 12.13 -36.17
C ASP A 752 -10.79 13.26 -35.99
N ARG A 753 -10.79 14.26 -36.88
CA ARG A 753 -9.77 15.33 -36.89
C ARG A 753 -9.71 16.10 -35.57
N ARG A 754 -10.86 16.37 -34.93
CA ARG A 754 -10.87 17.06 -33.63
C ARG A 754 -10.34 16.17 -32.53
N ARG A 755 -10.72 14.89 -32.49
CA ARG A 755 -10.20 13.92 -31.52
C ARG A 755 -8.71 13.62 -31.71
N ALA A 756 -8.22 13.66 -32.93
CA ALA A 756 -6.79 13.58 -33.25
C ALA A 756 -6.03 14.82 -32.74
N ALA A 757 -6.64 16.01 -32.79
CA ALA A 757 -5.99 17.25 -32.38
C ALA A 757 -5.54 17.27 -30.91
N ILE A 758 -6.31 16.69 -29.97
CA ILE A 758 -5.89 16.63 -28.55
C ILE A 758 -4.64 15.76 -28.36
N ILE A 759 -4.53 14.65 -29.09
CA ILE A 759 -3.31 13.81 -29.06
C ILE A 759 -2.14 14.59 -29.68
N ALA A 760 -2.38 15.28 -30.79
CA ALA A 760 -1.37 16.09 -31.46
C ALA A 760 -0.86 17.22 -30.54
N ILE A 761 -1.73 17.85 -29.74
CA ILE A 761 -1.34 18.85 -28.73
C ILE A 761 -0.37 18.23 -27.72
N TYR A 762 -0.66 17.04 -27.19
CA TYR A 762 0.25 16.39 -26.24
C TYR A 762 1.61 16.07 -26.86
N PHE A 763 1.62 15.47 -28.06
CA PHE A 763 2.89 15.19 -28.75
C PHE A 763 3.65 16.47 -29.07
N ALA A 764 2.99 17.53 -29.54
CA ALA A 764 3.64 18.80 -29.85
C ALA A 764 4.26 19.45 -28.61
N VAL A 765 3.52 19.54 -27.50
CA VAL A 765 4.01 20.14 -26.26
C VAL A 765 5.18 19.35 -25.68
N PHE A 766 5.05 18.03 -25.56
CA PHE A 766 6.12 17.19 -25.00
C PHE A 766 7.36 17.16 -25.90
N THR A 767 7.16 17.15 -27.22
CA THR A 767 8.29 17.23 -28.17
C THR A 767 8.98 18.59 -28.07
N ALA A 768 8.23 19.69 -27.99
CA ALA A 768 8.79 21.03 -27.83
C ALA A 768 9.58 21.15 -26.52
N VAL A 769 9.03 20.65 -25.41
CA VAL A 769 9.72 20.65 -24.11
C VAL A 769 11.00 19.81 -24.16
N ALA A 770 10.95 18.59 -24.70
CA ALA A 770 12.13 17.73 -24.82
C ALA A 770 13.19 18.32 -25.78
N ALA A 771 12.74 19.03 -26.83
CA ALA A 771 13.62 19.72 -27.77
C ALA A 771 14.38 20.86 -27.10
N VAL A 772 13.70 21.70 -26.31
CA VAL A 772 14.36 22.84 -25.64
C VAL A 772 15.14 22.43 -24.39
N THR A 773 14.74 21.34 -23.71
CA THR A 773 15.46 20.82 -22.53
C THR A 773 16.37 19.66 -22.93
N LEU A 774 16.06 18.44 -22.48
CA LEU A 774 16.78 17.23 -22.82
C LEU A 774 15.82 16.14 -23.32
N SER A 775 16.32 15.27 -24.19
CA SER A 775 15.52 14.20 -24.79
C SER A 775 15.89 12.85 -24.17
N LYS A 776 14.91 12.21 -23.54
CA LYS A 776 14.96 10.82 -23.09
C LYS A 776 13.68 10.13 -23.51
N ASP A 777 13.81 8.88 -23.93
CA ASP A 777 12.71 7.96 -24.24
C ASP A 777 11.64 7.91 -23.14
N ARG A 778 12.05 7.92 -21.86
CA ARG A 778 11.13 7.92 -20.73
C ARG A 778 10.19 9.14 -20.72
N TYR A 779 10.57 10.28 -21.29
CA TYR A 779 9.68 11.45 -21.37
C TYR A 779 8.59 11.32 -22.43
N ARG A 780 8.79 10.46 -23.45
CA ARG A 780 7.76 10.11 -24.43
C ARG A 780 6.84 9.02 -23.93
N MET A 781 7.35 8.10 -23.11
CA MET A 781 6.65 6.90 -22.64
C MET A 781 5.17 7.13 -22.28
N PRO A 782 4.75 8.15 -21.50
CA PRO A 782 3.33 8.36 -21.17
C PRO A 782 2.42 8.63 -22.38
N LEU A 783 3.00 9.02 -23.52
CA LEU A 783 2.29 9.32 -24.75
C LEU A 783 2.10 8.08 -25.65
N ASP A 784 2.83 7.00 -25.41
CA ASP A 784 2.86 5.84 -26.32
C ASP A 784 1.50 5.17 -26.42
N VAL A 785 0.72 5.23 -25.34
CA VAL A 785 -0.67 4.78 -25.29
C VAL A 785 -1.53 5.46 -26.35
N TYR A 786 -1.26 6.73 -26.69
CA TYR A 786 -2.02 7.46 -27.70
C TYR A 786 -1.63 7.07 -29.14
N LEU A 787 -0.46 6.46 -29.37
CA LEU A 787 -0.11 5.80 -30.64
C LEU A 787 -0.72 4.40 -30.74
N MET A 788 -0.87 3.70 -29.60
CA MET A 788 -1.50 2.38 -29.56
C MET A 788 -2.98 2.41 -29.96
N ILE A 789 -3.70 3.53 -29.73
CA ILE A 789 -5.12 3.68 -30.11
C ILE A 789 -5.31 3.60 -31.64
N PRO A 790 -4.73 4.49 -32.47
CA PRO A 790 -4.87 4.40 -33.92
C PRO A 790 -4.25 3.11 -34.49
N ALA A 791 -3.17 2.59 -33.88
CA ALA A 791 -2.61 1.29 -34.27
C ALA A 791 -3.64 0.16 -34.09
N ALA A 792 -4.29 0.09 -32.94
CA ALA A 792 -5.31 -0.92 -32.64
C ALA A 792 -6.54 -0.80 -33.55
N MET A 793 -6.94 0.43 -33.89
CA MET A 793 -8.02 0.68 -34.84
C MET A 793 -7.67 0.20 -36.26
N LEU A 794 -6.42 0.41 -36.69
CA LEU A 794 -5.94 -0.07 -37.99
C LEU A 794 -5.91 -1.61 -38.05
N VAL A 795 -5.37 -2.26 -37.02
CA VAL A 795 -5.33 -3.73 -36.92
C VAL A 795 -6.74 -4.32 -36.96
N GLU A 796 -7.68 -3.75 -36.22
CA GLU A 796 -9.07 -4.23 -36.22
C GLU A 796 -9.73 -4.10 -37.60
N ARG A 797 -9.53 -2.97 -38.30
CA ARG A 797 -10.04 -2.79 -39.68
C ARG A 797 -9.47 -3.84 -40.62
N TRP A 798 -8.17 -4.13 -40.51
CA TRP A 798 -7.51 -5.13 -41.34
C TRP A 798 -8.03 -6.56 -41.06
N LEU A 799 -8.23 -6.92 -39.79
CA LEU A 799 -8.81 -8.21 -39.40
C LEU A 799 -10.24 -8.38 -39.92
N LEU A 800 -11.05 -7.31 -39.88
CA LEU A 800 -12.42 -7.33 -40.41
C LEU A 800 -12.42 -7.48 -41.94
N ALA A 801 -11.56 -6.77 -42.66
CA ALA A 801 -11.43 -6.89 -44.11
C ALA A 801 -11.05 -8.32 -44.54
N ARG A 802 -10.14 -8.98 -43.81
CA ARG A 802 -9.78 -10.38 -44.08
C ARG A 802 -10.91 -11.37 -43.86
N ARG A 803 -11.74 -11.17 -42.84
CA ARG A 803 -12.92 -12.03 -42.60
C ARG A 803 -13.99 -11.84 -43.67
N ALA A 804 -14.16 -10.61 -44.16
CA ALA A 804 -15.11 -10.30 -45.21
C ALA A 804 -14.70 -10.83 -46.60
N GLY A 805 -13.42 -11.10 -46.83
CA GLY A 805 -12.92 -11.70 -48.08
C GLY A 805 -12.81 -13.24 -48.06
N GLN A 806 -13.21 -13.89 -46.97
CA GLN A 806 -13.18 -15.35 -46.79
C GLN A 806 -14.58 -16.00 -46.71
N GLY A 807 -15.64 -15.20 -46.77
CA GLY A 807 -17.03 -15.65 -46.89
C GLY A 807 -17.64 -15.03 -48.13
#